data_AF-A0A817C0Q1-F1
#
_entry.id   AF-A0A817C0Q1-F1
#
_cell.length_a   1.000
_cell.length_b   1.000
_cell.length_c   1.000
_cell.angle_alpha   90.00
_cell.angle_beta   90.00
_cell.angle_gamma   90.00
#
_symmetry.space_group_name_H-M   'P 1'
#
loop_
_entity.id
_entity.type
_entity.pdbx_description
1 polymer ?
#
loop_
_entity_poly.entity_id
_entity_poly.type
_entity_poly.pdbx_seq_one_letter_code
_entity_poly.pdbx_strand_id
1 'polypeptide(L)'
;MFVPNATSVVLAIHFPYGIQQTDDARTLETNLTLNNNCEHFETLLKDKQNEFNQLTVLNDEIKTKNSTIIDEYKQVQEQLKESQNEIFDLKQTIDNINTKNSKITDRLEQVNKQLEEKQNEIVQLTITIDQLKETNGIINEKHKHIEKELEKRQNEVIQLTAIIDEIKTTNTTMAKQCNEFKETIETLKESQILDQQLLEQTNKEIETLKQNLSNEQSNSNALKHAQQSYIERLTTEHEQIIENLKSEYLSMTQEKSEEIDNVHQQLLFQRSEIDSYQDTIDNLRKELHEYEKKFLQQNSQLDHLLDEQKQQSQIIIRLKNILGVDTTNHDELLEQFVHKMEQYQLLITESERLNNDLNKQKSEQINIHHELLQLEQQYDDMKDELNKTKQELITNKNKYENQLNELNQSYKQLEKDKHSIDIQFENIQCQFIDKTKQYEQIETKFNKSLNEKDEQISICEENINQQEILNDKLHRELNDLHDELKTKTDEIISLQANLDKIQQTLQSKINDIEQLSQEKISLAENNNQKEKLLFQQKQLTEVHTALEEKFNNLLSEKAGLENQLDSIRLQMQTTETNMNKRKQENMNKLEQAEKKIKELLTEGDSHQSEIEILRNQIVSLRNANEENVRRITELDSQKLVFEQENTEKDQQLIERDEKIQELQLTLKQTQESGTKLRKALHKMKESMTNNEQTRNQESEARLRIVTEEYEQKLKEQEAEYSANLKSITKEMNSQMEEKEEQFSQQFQELINKSYQNENTLKQKIIETEQRASIAEEQLKEKQTDPNLIQELENQINNLQTQLESFNNRQNIPIQTSDHAIQTNTEDSKLNSSRTNANDTLHSHIVESTELDYLKRTILAYMTGTDRMTMIKVICALLRYSDDEKSLIIDHEKHRPNSWLNSSR
;
A
#
# COMPACT_ATOMS: atom_id res chain seq x y z
N MET A 1 136.10 14.63 -32.90
CA MET A 1 137.28 13.80 -33.19
C MET A 1 137.62 13.95 -34.66
N PHE A 2 138.46 14.93 -35.04
CA PHE A 2 138.88 15.11 -36.44
C PHE A 2 140.30 15.68 -36.56
N VAL A 3 140.96 15.16 -37.58
CA VAL A 3 142.29 15.39 -38.19
C VAL A 3 141.97 15.33 -39.72
N PRO A 4 142.62 16.03 -40.68
CA PRO A 4 144.01 16.49 -40.71
C PRO A 4 144.28 17.91 -41.32
N ASN A 5 145.57 18.19 -41.58
CA ASN A 5 146.14 19.00 -42.67
C ASN A 5 145.82 20.50 -42.81
N ALA A 6 146.88 21.30 -42.69
CA ALA A 6 147.12 22.47 -43.54
C ALA A 6 148.61 22.55 -43.90
N THR A 7 148.97 22.21 -45.14
CA THR A 7 150.35 22.30 -45.65
C THR A 7 150.64 23.71 -46.13
N SER A 8 151.80 24.29 -45.78
CA SER A 8 152.26 25.56 -46.34
C SER A 8 153.62 25.39 -47.03
N VAL A 9 153.61 25.62 -48.35
CA VAL A 9 154.76 25.72 -49.26
C VAL A 9 154.42 26.94 -50.13
N VAL A 10 155.33 27.88 -50.41
CA VAL A 10 156.11 27.93 -51.66
C VAL A 10 157.12 29.10 -51.61
N LEU A 11 158.27 28.82 -52.24
CA LEU A 11 159.35 29.62 -52.85
C LEU A 11 159.16 31.14 -53.13
N ALA A 12 160.18 31.94 -53.48
CA ALA A 12 161.67 31.91 -53.35
C ALA A 12 162.26 33.13 -54.13
N ILE A 13 163.59 33.09 -54.41
CA ILE A 13 164.48 33.97 -55.24
C ILE A 13 165.42 34.81 -54.32
N HIS A 14 166.71 34.48 -54.12
CA HIS A 14 167.89 34.30 -55.01
C HIS A 14 168.43 35.57 -55.68
N PHE A 15 169.75 35.79 -55.57
CA PHE A 15 170.70 35.63 -56.69
C PHE A 15 172.15 35.50 -56.14
N PRO A 16 173.09 34.80 -56.80
CA PRO A 16 174.47 34.62 -56.34
C PRO A 16 175.48 35.47 -57.15
N TYR A 17 176.74 35.52 -56.71
CA TYR A 17 177.92 35.48 -57.60
C TYR A 17 179.19 35.09 -56.82
N GLY A 18 180.24 34.70 -57.54
CA GLY A 18 181.58 34.44 -56.99
C GLY A 18 182.65 34.43 -58.10
N ILE A 19 183.86 33.95 -57.75
CA ILE A 19 185.04 33.77 -58.63
C ILE A 19 185.88 35.04 -58.89
N GLN A 20 186.97 35.14 -58.11
CA GLN A 20 188.39 35.34 -58.47
C GLN A 20 188.85 36.12 -59.73
N GLN A 21 190.02 36.77 -59.53
CA GLN A 21 191.20 36.87 -60.42
C GLN A 21 191.49 38.12 -61.30
N THR A 22 192.60 38.79 -60.94
CA THR A 22 193.69 39.39 -61.76
C THR A 22 193.47 40.58 -62.72
N ASP A 23 194.15 41.67 -62.36
CA ASP A 23 195.11 42.48 -63.14
C ASP A 23 194.68 43.61 -64.12
N ASP A 24 195.53 44.64 -64.11
CA ASP A 24 195.78 45.74 -65.06
C ASP A 24 194.64 46.67 -65.57
N ALA A 25 194.34 47.65 -64.72
CA ALA A 25 194.42 49.09 -65.02
C ALA A 25 194.10 49.62 -66.45
N ARG A 26 192.97 50.35 -66.56
CA ARG A 26 192.97 51.77 -67.00
C ARG A 26 191.71 52.53 -66.63
N THR A 27 191.86 53.84 -66.42
CA THR A 27 191.06 54.64 -65.48
C THR A 27 190.05 55.60 -66.15
N LEU A 28 188.90 55.78 -65.48
CA LEU A 28 188.27 57.08 -65.19
C LEU A 28 187.38 57.82 -66.23
N GLU A 29 186.27 57.23 -66.70
CA GLU A 29 185.16 58.04 -67.26
C GLU A 29 183.72 57.51 -66.96
N THR A 30 183.57 56.29 -66.46
CA THR A 30 182.25 55.61 -66.29
C THR A 30 181.47 55.90 -64.99
N ASN A 31 182.02 56.66 -64.04
CA ASN A 31 181.48 56.72 -62.67
C ASN A 31 180.19 57.56 -62.49
N LEU A 32 179.88 58.51 -63.38
CA LEU A 32 178.71 59.40 -63.21
C LEU A 32 177.36 58.70 -63.45
N THR A 33 177.32 57.67 -64.29
CA THR A 33 176.07 56.98 -64.65
C THR A 33 175.64 55.91 -63.64
N LEU A 34 176.55 55.46 -62.78
CA LEU A 34 176.30 54.40 -61.79
C LEU A 34 175.62 54.93 -60.51
N ASN A 35 176.01 56.11 -60.03
CA ASN A 35 175.54 56.63 -58.73
C ASN A 35 174.02 56.87 -58.72
N ASN A 36 173.49 57.52 -59.75
CA ASN A 36 172.06 57.84 -59.86
C ASN A 36 171.16 56.58 -59.91
N ASN A 37 171.68 55.45 -60.41
CA ASN A 37 170.93 54.19 -60.44
C ASN A 37 170.85 53.56 -59.04
N CYS A 38 171.89 53.69 -58.20
CA CYS A 38 171.87 53.16 -56.83
C CYS A 38 170.82 53.87 -55.96
N GLU A 39 170.77 55.21 -55.97
CA GLU A 39 169.75 55.98 -55.22
C GLU A 39 168.32 55.65 -55.66
N HIS A 40 168.12 55.42 -56.96
CA HIS A 40 166.83 54.99 -57.50
C HIS A 40 166.44 53.59 -57.00
N PHE A 41 167.38 52.62 -56.99
CA PHE A 41 167.12 51.28 -56.47
C PHE A 41 166.87 51.25 -54.96
N GLU A 42 167.61 52.01 -54.14
CA GLU A 42 167.34 52.10 -52.69
C GLU A 42 165.95 52.66 -52.40
N THR A 43 165.54 53.71 -53.14
CA THR A 43 164.20 54.30 -53.02
C THR A 43 163.12 53.27 -53.38
N LEU A 44 163.26 52.59 -54.52
CA LEU A 44 162.32 51.57 -54.99
C LEU A 44 162.21 50.38 -54.01
N LEU A 45 163.33 49.94 -53.44
CA LEU A 45 163.37 48.82 -52.49
C LEU A 45 162.71 49.21 -51.16
N LYS A 46 162.89 50.45 -50.71
CA LYS A 46 162.20 51.01 -49.54
C LYS A 46 160.70 51.14 -49.75
N ASP A 47 160.26 51.57 -50.93
CA ASP A 47 158.85 51.62 -51.30
C ASP A 47 158.23 50.22 -51.35
N LYS A 48 158.94 49.22 -51.89
CA LYS A 48 158.47 47.82 -51.86
C LYS A 48 158.47 47.21 -50.46
N GLN A 49 159.38 47.61 -49.57
CA GLN A 49 159.31 47.21 -48.16
C GLN A 49 158.09 47.85 -47.46
N ASN A 50 157.75 49.10 -47.77
CA ASN A 50 156.54 49.77 -47.26
C ASN A 50 155.26 49.10 -47.79
N GLU A 51 155.21 48.77 -49.08
CA GLU A 51 154.10 48.05 -49.73
C GLU A 51 153.89 46.66 -49.10
N PHE A 52 154.98 45.93 -48.82
CA PHE A 52 154.93 44.63 -48.12
C PHE A 52 154.43 44.77 -46.66
N ASN A 53 154.86 45.81 -45.94
CA ASN A 53 154.37 46.09 -44.59
C ASN A 53 152.87 46.42 -44.59
N GLN A 54 152.37 47.19 -45.58
CA GLN A 54 150.95 47.47 -45.76
C GLN A 54 150.15 46.21 -46.08
N LEU A 55 150.65 45.34 -46.96
CA LEU A 55 150.05 44.02 -47.25
C LEU A 55 150.00 43.11 -46.02
N THR A 56 150.99 43.21 -45.13
CA THR A 56 151.01 42.45 -43.87
C THR A 56 149.89 42.91 -42.93
N VAL A 57 149.74 44.22 -42.72
CA VAL A 57 148.63 44.79 -41.93
C VAL A 57 147.27 44.43 -42.52
N LEU A 58 147.12 44.53 -43.85
CA LEU A 58 145.89 44.17 -44.55
C LEU A 58 145.53 42.68 -44.38
N ASN A 59 146.53 41.79 -44.41
CA ASN A 59 146.34 40.36 -44.17
C ASN A 59 145.88 40.06 -42.74
N ASP A 60 146.43 40.76 -41.74
CA ASP A 60 145.98 40.60 -40.34
C ASP A 60 144.58 41.20 -40.12
N GLU A 61 144.24 42.33 -40.73
CA GLU A 61 142.85 42.82 -40.78
C GLU A 61 141.88 41.79 -41.40
N ILE A 62 142.29 41.12 -42.49
CA ILE A 62 141.49 40.08 -43.16
C ILE A 62 141.31 38.87 -42.23
N LYS A 63 142.34 38.45 -41.47
CA LYS A 63 142.21 37.39 -40.46
C LYS A 63 141.22 37.78 -39.36
N THR A 64 141.30 39.00 -38.83
CA THR A 64 140.35 39.49 -37.81
C THR A 64 138.93 39.51 -38.36
N LYS A 65 138.70 40.10 -39.54
CA LYS A 65 137.38 40.14 -40.19
C LYS A 65 136.82 38.74 -40.47
N ASN A 66 137.67 37.81 -40.94
CA ASN A 66 137.25 36.41 -41.13
C ASN A 66 136.90 35.72 -39.82
N SER A 67 137.60 36.00 -38.71
CA SER A 67 137.22 35.48 -37.38
C SER A 67 135.85 36.02 -36.96
N THR A 68 135.62 37.33 -37.09
CA THR A 68 134.33 37.96 -36.79
C THR A 68 133.20 37.35 -37.61
N ILE A 69 133.39 37.20 -38.93
CA ILE A 69 132.39 36.57 -39.82
C ILE A 69 132.12 35.11 -39.44
N ILE A 70 133.15 34.36 -39.01
CA ILE A 70 132.98 32.97 -38.55
C ILE A 70 132.17 32.91 -37.24
N ASP A 71 132.36 33.86 -36.33
CA ASP A 71 131.64 33.91 -35.05
C ASP A 71 130.21 34.45 -35.21
N GLU A 72 129.99 35.45 -36.07
CA GLU A 72 128.67 35.88 -36.53
C GLU A 72 127.89 34.74 -37.21
N TYR A 73 128.55 33.96 -38.08
CA TYR A 73 127.93 32.81 -38.74
C TYR A 73 127.51 31.72 -37.74
N LYS A 74 128.32 31.44 -36.71
CA LYS A 74 127.91 30.53 -35.61
C LYS A 74 126.71 31.09 -34.85
N GLN A 75 126.71 32.39 -34.53
CA GLN A 75 125.61 33.03 -33.81
C GLN A 75 124.29 32.95 -34.60
N VAL A 76 124.34 33.17 -35.92
CA VAL A 76 123.18 33.01 -36.81
C VAL A 76 122.74 31.54 -36.91
N GLN A 77 123.67 30.57 -36.92
CA GLN A 77 123.30 29.15 -36.88
C GLN A 77 122.60 28.75 -35.57
N GLU A 78 123.06 29.26 -34.42
CA GLU A 78 122.43 28.98 -33.13
C GLU A 78 121.03 29.63 -33.04
N GLN A 79 120.90 30.91 -33.46
CA GLN A 79 119.60 31.61 -33.54
C GLN A 79 118.62 30.93 -34.50
N LEU A 80 119.08 30.42 -35.65
CA LEU A 80 118.25 29.67 -36.59
C LEU A 80 117.75 28.36 -35.97
N LYS A 81 118.58 27.68 -35.19
CA LYS A 81 118.25 26.45 -34.47
C LYS A 81 117.29 26.69 -33.31
N GLU A 82 117.45 27.79 -32.56
CA GLU A 82 116.47 28.24 -31.56
C GLU A 82 115.12 28.54 -32.22
N SER A 83 115.12 29.30 -33.33
CA SER A 83 113.90 29.60 -34.12
C SER A 83 113.22 28.34 -34.66
N GLN A 84 114.00 27.32 -35.08
CA GLN A 84 113.46 26.04 -35.54
C GLN A 84 112.81 25.23 -34.42
N ASN A 85 113.36 25.27 -33.21
CA ASN A 85 112.76 24.65 -32.02
C ASN A 85 111.45 25.38 -31.64
N GLU A 86 111.44 26.72 -31.61
CA GLU A 86 110.23 27.49 -31.31
C GLU A 86 109.11 27.24 -32.34
N ILE A 87 109.45 27.15 -33.64
CA ILE A 87 108.50 26.74 -34.69
C ILE A 87 107.97 25.32 -34.49
N PHE A 88 108.77 24.40 -33.94
CA PHE A 88 108.34 23.03 -33.63
C PHE A 88 107.38 23.01 -32.43
N ASP A 89 107.70 23.71 -31.35
CA ASP A 89 106.87 23.81 -30.15
C ASP A 89 105.55 24.55 -30.43
N LEU A 90 105.57 25.60 -31.26
CA LEU A 90 104.37 26.28 -31.76
C LEU A 90 103.51 25.36 -32.63
N LYS A 91 104.10 24.54 -33.50
CA LYS A 91 103.33 23.52 -34.26
C LYS A 91 102.68 22.49 -33.34
N GLN A 92 103.43 21.93 -32.40
CA GLN A 92 102.89 20.98 -31.42
C GLN A 92 101.77 21.63 -30.58
N THR A 93 101.89 22.92 -30.27
CA THR A 93 100.84 23.70 -29.59
C THR A 93 99.59 23.86 -30.46
N ILE A 94 99.75 24.17 -31.76
CA ILE A 94 98.65 24.26 -32.73
C ILE A 94 97.94 22.91 -32.90
N ASP A 95 98.67 21.80 -33.02
CA ASP A 95 98.06 20.46 -33.15
C ASP A 95 97.31 20.04 -31.89
N ASN A 96 97.81 20.41 -30.70
CA ASN A 96 97.13 20.26 -29.42
C ASN A 96 95.87 21.17 -29.29
N ILE A 97 95.84 22.33 -29.95
CA ILE A 97 94.65 23.19 -30.03
C ILE A 97 93.64 22.62 -31.02
N ASN A 98 94.07 22.16 -32.20
CA ASN A 98 93.21 21.57 -33.21
C ASN A 98 92.49 20.30 -32.70
N THR A 99 93.21 19.42 -31.98
CA THR A 99 92.61 18.23 -31.34
C THR A 99 91.70 18.57 -30.16
N LYS A 100 91.89 19.70 -29.46
CA LYS A 100 90.92 20.21 -28.48
C LYS A 100 89.69 20.80 -29.17
N ASN A 101 89.86 21.55 -30.25
CA ASN A 101 88.75 22.13 -31.02
C ASN A 101 87.86 21.05 -31.63
N SER A 102 88.43 19.97 -32.20
CA SER A 102 87.65 18.80 -32.65
C SER A 102 86.75 18.28 -31.53
N LYS A 103 87.32 17.99 -30.34
CA LYS A 103 86.58 17.51 -29.17
C LYS A 103 85.54 18.49 -28.62
N ILE A 104 85.66 19.78 -28.94
CA ILE A 104 84.65 20.80 -28.62
C ILE A 104 83.53 20.76 -29.66
N THR A 105 83.84 20.60 -30.95
CA THR A 105 82.84 20.38 -32.02
C THR A 105 82.04 19.11 -31.78
N ASP A 106 82.71 17.98 -31.55
CA ASP A 106 82.06 16.68 -31.28
C ASP A 106 81.07 16.79 -30.10
N ARG A 107 81.47 17.54 -29.06
CA ARG A 107 80.67 17.76 -27.85
C ARG A 107 79.53 18.77 -28.05
N LEU A 108 79.71 19.80 -28.89
CA LEU A 108 78.65 20.71 -29.29
C LEU A 108 77.58 19.99 -30.09
N GLU A 109 77.96 19.12 -31.02
CA GLU A 109 77.04 18.32 -31.82
C GLU A 109 76.26 17.31 -30.95
N GLN A 110 76.94 16.66 -29.99
CA GLN A 110 76.28 15.81 -29.00
C GLN A 110 75.29 16.58 -28.11
N VAL A 111 75.63 17.80 -27.68
CA VAL A 111 74.73 18.66 -26.87
C VAL A 111 73.55 19.17 -27.70
N ASN A 112 73.76 19.55 -28.96
CA ASN A 112 72.68 19.96 -29.86
C ASN A 112 71.67 18.83 -30.08
N LYS A 113 72.15 17.59 -30.25
CA LYS A 113 71.27 16.42 -30.37
C LYS A 113 70.45 16.18 -29.09
N GLN A 114 71.07 16.29 -27.91
CA GLN A 114 70.35 16.21 -26.63
C GLN A 114 69.33 17.35 -26.46
N LEU A 115 69.63 18.55 -26.96
CA LEU A 115 68.69 19.67 -26.96
C LEU A 115 67.48 19.38 -27.86
N GLU A 116 67.70 18.86 -29.05
CA GLU A 116 66.66 18.48 -30.02
C GLU A 116 65.78 17.33 -29.49
N GLU A 117 66.38 16.31 -28.88
CA GLU A 117 65.67 15.23 -28.17
C GLU A 117 64.75 15.80 -27.07
N LYS A 118 65.23 16.77 -26.27
CA LYS A 118 64.41 17.42 -25.24
C LYS A 118 63.40 18.43 -25.78
N GLN A 119 63.67 19.07 -26.91
CA GLN A 119 62.70 19.93 -27.60
C GLN A 119 61.48 19.10 -28.05
N ASN A 120 61.73 17.91 -28.60
CA ASN A 120 60.68 16.97 -29.01
C ASN A 120 59.91 16.40 -27.81
N GLU A 121 60.59 16.09 -26.70
CA GLU A 121 59.96 15.65 -25.45
C GLU A 121 59.00 16.72 -24.88
N ILE A 122 59.39 18.01 -24.93
CA ILE A 122 58.53 19.15 -24.53
C ILE A 122 57.30 19.27 -25.44
N VAL A 123 57.44 19.06 -26.76
CA VAL A 123 56.29 19.10 -27.69
C VAL A 123 55.29 17.99 -27.37
N GLN A 124 55.76 16.76 -27.13
CA GLN A 124 54.89 15.64 -26.74
C GLN A 124 54.17 15.88 -25.41
N LEU A 125 54.89 16.41 -24.40
CA LEU A 125 54.29 16.82 -23.13
C LEU A 125 53.24 17.93 -23.30
N THR A 126 53.46 18.87 -24.22
CA THR A 126 52.50 19.95 -24.52
C THR A 126 51.21 19.39 -25.12
N ILE A 127 51.31 18.51 -26.12
CA ILE A 127 50.16 17.80 -26.72
C ILE A 127 49.39 17.01 -25.65
N THR A 128 50.11 16.29 -24.78
CA THR A 128 49.52 15.52 -23.67
C THR A 128 48.76 16.44 -22.69
N ILE A 129 49.33 17.61 -22.37
CA ILE A 129 48.68 18.60 -21.49
C ILE A 129 47.39 19.13 -22.09
N ASP A 130 47.35 19.41 -23.39
CA ASP A 130 46.15 19.94 -24.06
C ASP A 130 45.04 18.89 -24.20
N GLN A 131 45.39 17.63 -24.51
CA GLN A 131 44.46 16.49 -24.44
C GLN A 131 43.87 16.31 -23.03
N LEU A 132 44.69 16.47 -21.98
CA LEU A 132 44.23 16.39 -20.60
C LEU A 132 43.29 17.57 -20.23
N LYS A 133 43.53 18.78 -20.75
CA LYS A 133 42.59 19.92 -20.56
C LYS A 133 41.24 19.64 -21.20
N GLU A 134 41.21 19.16 -22.44
CA GLU A 134 39.98 18.81 -23.16
C GLU A 134 39.20 17.71 -22.43
N THR A 135 39.89 16.64 -22.04
CA THR A 135 39.32 15.54 -21.24
C THR A 135 38.72 16.05 -19.91
N ASN A 136 39.42 16.96 -19.22
CA ASN A 136 38.94 17.56 -17.98
C ASN A 136 37.75 18.51 -18.19
N GLY A 137 37.65 19.17 -19.35
CA GLY A 137 36.47 19.92 -19.76
C GLY A 137 35.23 19.02 -19.89
N ILE A 138 35.37 17.90 -20.61
CA ILE A 138 34.32 16.88 -20.77
C ILE A 138 33.91 16.28 -19.42
N ILE A 139 34.87 16.04 -18.52
CA ILE A 139 34.59 15.56 -17.15
C ILE A 139 33.79 16.60 -16.35
N ASN A 140 34.12 17.89 -16.44
CA ASN A 140 33.38 18.96 -15.75
C ASN A 140 31.94 19.10 -16.26
N GLU A 141 31.71 18.96 -17.57
CA GLU A 141 30.33 18.97 -18.11
C GLU A 141 29.53 17.75 -17.67
N LYS A 142 30.15 16.56 -17.65
CA LYS A 142 29.54 15.34 -17.09
C LYS A 142 29.23 15.50 -15.60
N HIS A 143 30.12 16.09 -14.81
CA HIS A 143 29.89 16.37 -13.39
C HIS A 143 28.66 17.29 -13.21
N LYS A 144 28.59 18.39 -13.97
CA LYS A 144 27.50 19.37 -13.95
C LYS A 144 26.15 18.80 -14.45
N HIS A 145 26.18 17.78 -15.29
CA HIS A 145 24.99 17.01 -15.68
C HIS A 145 24.55 16.06 -14.55
N ILE A 146 25.51 15.35 -13.93
CA ILE A 146 25.25 14.46 -12.79
C ILE A 146 24.67 15.24 -11.60
N GLU A 147 25.20 16.42 -11.26
CA GLU A 147 24.65 17.30 -10.21
C GLU A 147 23.16 17.62 -10.43
N LYS A 148 22.75 17.88 -11.68
CA LYS A 148 21.34 18.15 -12.03
C LYS A 148 20.44 16.92 -11.93
N GLU A 149 20.91 15.74 -12.37
CA GLU A 149 20.16 14.49 -12.14
C GLU A 149 20.03 14.24 -10.63
N LEU A 150 21.10 14.42 -9.85
CA LEU A 150 21.11 14.20 -8.41
C LEU A 150 20.13 15.16 -7.69
N GLU A 151 20.13 16.45 -8.05
CA GLU A 151 19.15 17.43 -7.55
C GLU A 151 17.71 17.03 -7.95
N LYS A 152 17.46 16.57 -9.18
CA LYS A 152 16.15 16.07 -9.60
C LYS A 152 15.73 14.84 -8.77
N ARG A 153 16.61 13.85 -8.61
CA ARG A 153 16.36 12.64 -7.80
C ARG A 153 16.11 12.97 -6.34
N GLN A 154 16.82 13.93 -5.78
CA GLN A 154 16.63 14.35 -4.39
C GLN A 154 15.27 15.04 -4.20
N ASN A 155 14.80 15.81 -5.18
CA ASN A 155 13.42 16.33 -5.21
C ASN A 155 12.35 15.23 -5.39
N GLU A 156 12.61 14.20 -6.23
CA GLU A 156 11.74 13.02 -6.34
C GLU A 156 11.62 12.28 -4.99
N VAL A 157 12.74 12.06 -4.29
CA VAL A 157 12.77 11.43 -2.96
C VAL A 157 12.00 12.25 -1.91
N ILE A 158 12.08 13.59 -1.94
CA ILE A 158 11.31 14.45 -1.04
C ILE A 158 9.80 14.30 -1.29
N GLN A 159 9.36 14.29 -2.56
CA GLN A 159 7.95 14.09 -2.91
C GLN A 159 7.44 12.69 -2.51
N LEU A 160 8.22 11.64 -2.77
CA LEU A 160 7.89 10.28 -2.35
C LEU A 160 7.83 10.13 -0.82
N THR A 161 8.71 10.83 -0.08
CA THR A 161 8.68 10.84 1.39
C THR A 161 7.39 11.47 1.93
N ALA A 162 6.95 12.60 1.36
CA ALA A 162 5.69 13.24 1.74
C ALA A 162 4.48 12.32 1.48
N ILE A 163 4.43 11.66 0.31
CA ILE A 163 3.38 10.69 -0.02
C ILE A 163 3.39 9.51 0.96
N ILE A 164 4.56 9.00 1.36
CA ILE A 164 4.69 7.93 2.36
C ILE A 164 4.13 8.35 3.72
N ASP A 165 4.36 9.58 4.17
CA ASP A 165 3.84 10.08 5.45
C ASP A 165 2.33 10.38 5.40
N GLU A 166 1.80 10.82 4.26
CA GLU A 166 0.35 10.95 4.01
C GLU A 166 -0.34 9.57 4.02
N ILE A 167 0.28 8.55 3.41
CA ILE A 167 -0.19 7.15 3.46
C ILE A 167 -0.14 6.60 4.89
N LYS A 168 0.94 6.85 5.67
CA LYS A 168 0.99 6.45 7.09
C LYS A 168 -0.17 7.07 7.88
N THR A 169 -0.41 8.36 7.69
CA THR A 169 -1.46 9.11 8.39
C THR A 169 -2.86 8.57 8.02
N THR A 170 -3.07 8.26 6.74
CA THR A 170 -4.29 7.59 6.25
C THR A 170 -4.46 6.21 6.89
N ASN A 171 -3.41 5.39 6.92
CA ASN A 171 -3.44 4.06 7.51
C ASN A 171 -3.70 4.08 9.03
N THR A 172 -3.17 5.05 9.78
CA THR A 172 -3.49 5.20 11.20
C THR A 172 -4.95 5.62 11.44
N THR A 173 -5.52 6.45 10.56
CA THR A 173 -6.94 6.82 10.61
C THR A 173 -7.84 5.63 10.29
N MET A 174 -7.53 4.88 9.23
CA MET A 174 -8.27 3.64 8.89
C MET A 174 -8.16 2.59 9.99
N ALA A 175 -6.99 2.42 10.61
CA ALA A 175 -6.82 1.50 11.74
C ALA A 175 -7.68 1.88 12.96
N LYS A 176 -7.88 3.20 13.21
CA LYS A 176 -8.80 3.69 14.23
C LYS A 176 -10.26 3.37 13.88
N GLN A 177 -10.68 3.66 12.65
CA GLN A 177 -12.02 3.33 12.15
C GLN A 177 -12.33 1.82 12.21
N CYS A 178 -11.37 0.96 11.86
CA CYS A 178 -11.52 -0.48 11.97
C CYS A 178 -11.71 -0.96 13.42
N ASN A 179 -11.11 -0.30 14.41
CA ASN A 179 -11.35 -0.59 15.82
C ASN A 179 -12.74 -0.10 16.27
N GLU A 180 -13.15 1.10 15.86
CA GLU A 180 -14.48 1.67 16.15
C GLU A 180 -15.61 0.80 15.55
N PHE A 181 -15.44 0.32 14.32
CA PHE A 181 -16.36 -0.66 13.72
C PHE A 181 -16.34 -2.00 14.45
N LYS A 182 -15.17 -2.46 14.95
CA LYS A 182 -15.09 -3.69 15.72
C LYS A 182 -15.84 -3.58 17.06
N GLU A 183 -15.67 -2.48 17.78
CA GLU A 183 -16.41 -2.19 19.02
C GLU A 183 -17.93 -2.12 18.74
N THR A 184 -18.33 -1.50 17.63
CA THR A 184 -19.74 -1.48 17.18
C THR A 184 -20.28 -2.88 16.85
N ILE A 185 -19.47 -3.75 16.25
CA ILE A 185 -19.84 -5.14 15.97
C ILE A 185 -19.94 -5.97 17.27
N GLU A 186 -19.10 -5.70 18.27
CA GLU A 186 -19.16 -6.35 19.58
C GLU A 186 -20.47 -5.97 20.31
N THR A 187 -20.83 -4.68 20.37
CA THR A 187 -22.09 -4.24 21.02
C THR A 187 -23.35 -4.70 20.29
N LEU A 188 -23.31 -4.80 18.95
CA LEU A 188 -24.41 -5.40 18.18
C LEU A 188 -24.61 -6.89 18.49
N LYS A 189 -23.54 -7.67 18.73
CA LYS A 189 -23.67 -9.07 19.19
C LYS A 189 -24.25 -9.13 20.61
N GLU A 190 -23.83 -8.25 21.51
CA GLU A 190 -24.38 -8.19 22.87
C GLU A 190 -25.88 -7.88 22.86
N SER A 191 -26.32 -6.93 22.01
CA SER A 191 -27.76 -6.69 21.78
C SER A 191 -28.46 -7.92 21.22
N GLN A 192 -27.90 -8.57 20.18
CA GLN A 192 -28.50 -9.76 19.57
C GLN A 192 -28.66 -10.92 20.58
N ILE A 193 -27.69 -11.09 21.49
CA ILE A 193 -27.76 -12.09 22.57
C ILE A 193 -28.87 -11.73 23.56
N LEU A 194 -29.02 -10.45 23.92
CA LEU A 194 -30.09 -9.99 24.81
C LEU A 194 -31.47 -10.18 24.18
N ASP A 195 -31.65 -9.81 22.91
CA ASP A 195 -32.89 -10.01 22.15
C ASP A 195 -33.25 -11.51 22.05
N GLN A 196 -32.24 -12.37 21.81
CA GLN A 196 -32.43 -13.81 21.75
C GLN A 196 -32.83 -14.41 23.11
N GLN A 197 -32.26 -13.93 24.21
CA GLN A 197 -32.67 -14.31 25.58
C GLN A 197 -34.10 -13.86 25.90
N LEU A 198 -34.46 -12.63 25.54
CA LEU A 198 -35.80 -12.08 25.74
C LEU A 198 -36.85 -12.88 24.96
N LEU A 199 -36.52 -13.27 23.72
CA LEU A 199 -37.38 -14.08 22.86
C LEU A 199 -37.49 -15.53 23.36
N GLU A 200 -36.43 -16.11 23.92
CA GLU A 200 -36.47 -17.43 24.57
C GLU A 200 -37.31 -17.42 25.86
N GLN A 201 -37.21 -16.37 26.68
CA GLN A 201 -38.09 -16.17 27.84
C GLN A 201 -39.56 -16.02 27.40
N THR A 202 -39.82 -15.15 26.44
CA THR A 202 -41.17 -14.92 25.89
C THR A 202 -41.80 -16.22 25.39
N ASN A 203 -41.03 -17.08 24.72
CA ASN A 203 -41.50 -18.40 24.28
C ASN A 203 -41.82 -19.35 25.45
N LYS A 204 -41.05 -19.32 26.54
CA LYS A 204 -41.35 -20.13 27.76
C LYS A 204 -42.63 -19.65 28.44
N GLU A 205 -42.87 -18.35 28.47
CA GLU A 205 -44.12 -17.77 28.96
C GLU A 205 -45.31 -18.14 28.06
N ILE A 206 -45.14 -18.09 26.73
CA ILE A 206 -46.16 -18.54 25.76
C ILE A 206 -46.51 -20.02 25.93
N GLU A 207 -45.54 -20.93 26.07
CA GLU A 207 -45.84 -22.36 26.31
C GLU A 207 -46.51 -22.58 27.68
N THR A 208 -46.13 -21.83 28.71
CA THR A 208 -46.81 -21.87 30.02
C THR A 208 -48.27 -21.42 29.90
N LEU A 209 -48.53 -20.36 29.13
CA LEU A 209 -49.89 -19.88 28.85
C LEU A 209 -50.71 -20.86 27.99
N LYS A 210 -50.10 -21.52 26.99
CA LYS A 210 -50.75 -22.60 26.21
C LYS A 210 -51.11 -23.79 27.10
N GLN A 211 -50.22 -24.22 27.99
CA GLN A 211 -50.47 -25.30 28.93
C GLN A 211 -51.63 -24.95 29.87
N ASN A 212 -51.65 -23.72 30.40
CA ASN A 212 -52.75 -23.23 31.23
C ASN A 212 -54.08 -23.13 30.46
N LEU A 213 -54.07 -22.65 29.22
CA LEU A 213 -55.26 -22.60 28.37
C LEU A 213 -55.81 -24.00 28.05
N SER A 214 -54.94 -24.98 27.81
CA SER A 214 -55.30 -26.39 27.62
C SER A 214 -55.91 -26.99 28.89
N ASN A 215 -55.33 -26.69 30.06
CA ASN A 215 -55.87 -27.09 31.35
C ASN A 215 -57.27 -26.47 31.60
N GLU A 216 -57.46 -25.18 31.31
CA GLU A 216 -58.76 -24.50 31.44
C GLU A 216 -59.80 -25.01 30.44
N GLN A 217 -59.42 -25.34 29.21
CA GLN A 217 -60.31 -26.02 28.26
C GLN A 217 -60.71 -27.41 28.77
N SER A 218 -59.79 -28.16 29.38
CA SER A 218 -60.08 -29.45 30.03
C SER A 218 -61.05 -29.28 31.20
N ASN A 219 -60.79 -28.31 32.09
CA ASN A 219 -61.63 -27.96 33.23
C ASN A 219 -63.05 -27.53 32.79
N SER A 220 -63.14 -26.68 31.76
CA SER A 220 -64.41 -26.21 31.19
C SER A 220 -65.22 -27.36 30.56
N ASN A 221 -64.56 -28.27 29.83
CA ASN A 221 -65.22 -29.46 29.29
C ASN A 221 -65.67 -30.43 30.39
N ALA A 222 -64.86 -30.62 31.44
CA ALA A 222 -65.22 -31.45 32.59
C ALA A 222 -66.41 -30.86 33.38
N LEU A 223 -66.41 -29.54 33.60
CA LEU A 223 -67.53 -28.81 34.21
C LEU A 223 -68.80 -28.91 33.37
N LYS A 224 -68.68 -28.75 32.05
CA LYS A 224 -69.80 -28.90 31.11
C LYS A 224 -70.37 -30.32 31.11
N HIS A 225 -69.53 -31.35 31.19
CA HIS A 225 -69.99 -32.72 31.38
C HIS A 225 -70.66 -32.95 32.74
N ALA A 226 -70.11 -32.40 33.83
CA ALA A 226 -70.72 -32.49 35.16
C ALA A 226 -72.09 -31.79 35.21
N GLN A 227 -72.23 -30.63 34.59
CA GLN A 227 -73.51 -29.92 34.42
C GLN A 227 -74.48 -30.72 33.56
N GLN A 228 -74.04 -31.28 32.43
CA GLN A 228 -74.85 -32.12 31.56
C GLN A 228 -75.39 -33.35 32.30
N SER A 229 -74.53 -34.10 33.01
CA SER A 229 -74.97 -35.27 33.78
C SER A 229 -75.84 -34.91 35.00
N TYR A 230 -75.70 -33.70 35.56
CA TYR A 230 -76.62 -33.21 36.59
C TYR A 230 -78.00 -32.87 36.01
N ILE A 231 -78.05 -32.24 34.83
CA ILE A 231 -79.30 -31.96 34.10
C ILE A 231 -79.98 -33.26 33.67
N GLU A 232 -79.23 -34.25 33.17
CA GLU A 232 -79.74 -35.58 32.84
C GLU A 232 -80.34 -36.26 34.08
N ARG A 233 -79.64 -36.23 35.22
CA ARG A 233 -80.15 -36.79 36.48
C ARG A 233 -81.42 -36.10 36.97
N LEU A 234 -81.48 -34.76 36.93
CA LEU A 234 -82.70 -34.00 37.25
C LEU A 234 -83.85 -34.30 36.27
N THR A 235 -83.53 -34.51 34.99
CA THR A 235 -84.52 -34.88 33.97
C THR A 235 -85.11 -36.25 34.29
N THR A 236 -84.28 -37.26 34.61
CA THR A 236 -84.75 -38.58 35.05
C THR A 236 -85.52 -38.52 36.37
N GLU A 237 -85.10 -37.69 37.34
CA GLU A 237 -85.86 -37.46 38.59
C GLU A 237 -87.24 -36.85 38.31
N HIS A 238 -87.34 -35.87 37.39
CA HIS A 238 -88.62 -35.29 36.97
C HIS A 238 -89.49 -36.27 36.16
N GLU A 239 -88.91 -37.07 35.26
CA GLU A 239 -89.62 -38.12 34.51
C GLU A 239 -90.20 -39.18 35.48
N GLN A 240 -89.42 -39.59 36.48
CA GLN A 240 -89.86 -40.50 37.54
C GLN A 240 -91.03 -39.90 38.36
N ILE A 241 -90.96 -38.60 38.70
CA ILE A 241 -92.05 -37.88 39.38
C ILE A 241 -93.30 -37.78 38.50
N ILE A 242 -93.14 -37.47 37.20
CA ILE A 242 -94.25 -37.38 36.25
C ILE A 242 -94.94 -38.74 36.08
N GLU A 243 -94.19 -39.84 35.93
CA GLU A 243 -94.79 -41.17 35.77
C GLU A 243 -95.45 -41.67 37.07
N ASN A 244 -94.91 -41.30 38.24
CA ASN A 244 -95.55 -41.55 39.53
C ASN A 244 -96.90 -40.79 39.64
N LEU A 245 -96.90 -39.47 39.39
CA LEU A 245 -98.11 -38.64 39.41
C LEU A 245 -99.15 -39.09 38.38
N LYS A 246 -98.70 -39.53 37.20
CA LYS A 246 -99.54 -40.10 36.14
C LYS A 246 -100.16 -41.44 36.56
N SER A 247 -99.44 -42.27 37.31
CA SER A 247 -99.95 -43.51 37.89
C SER A 247 -100.96 -43.25 39.02
N GLU A 248 -100.67 -42.28 39.89
CA GLU A 248 -101.57 -41.83 40.97
C GLU A 248 -102.88 -41.22 40.40
N TYR A 249 -102.77 -40.39 39.37
CA TYR A 249 -103.92 -39.85 38.64
C TYR A 249 -104.75 -40.95 37.97
N LEU A 250 -104.11 -41.98 37.41
CA LEU A 250 -104.79 -43.15 36.86
C LEU A 250 -105.57 -43.89 37.95
N SER A 251 -104.96 -44.10 39.12
CA SER A 251 -105.58 -44.74 40.28
C SER A 251 -106.78 -43.95 40.79
N MET A 252 -106.68 -42.63 40.97
CA MET A 252 -107.82 -41.78 41.33
C MET A 252 -108.93 -41.82 40.27
N THR A 253 -108.58 -41.83 38.98
CA THR A 253 -109.55 -41.88 37.89
C THR A 253 -110.31 -43.21 37.90
N GLN A 254 -109.62 -44.33 38.19
CA GLN A 254 -110.24 -45.64 38.33
C GLN A 254 -111.11 -45.73 39.58
N GLU A 255 -110.63 -45.28 40.75
CA GLU A 255 -111.40 -45.24 42.00
C GLU A 255 -112.68 -44.39 41.85
N LYS A 256 -112.60 -43.24 41.16
CA LYS A 256 -113.77 -42.42 40.85
C LYS A 256 -114.70 -43.05 39.82
N SER A 257 -114.19 -43.87 38.90
CA SER A 257 -115.04 -44.69 38.02
C SER A 257 -115.80 -45.75 38.81
N GLU A 258 -115.13 -46.45 39.73
CA GLU A 258 -115.75 -47.48 40.59
C GLU A 258 -116.76 -46.86 41.59
N GLU A 259 -116.52 -45.64 42.06
CA GLU A 259 -117.49 -44.86 42.86
C GLU A 259 -118.71 -44.43 42.02
N ILE A 260 -118.50 -43.96 40.78
CA ILE A 260 -119.58 -43.62 39.83
C ILE A 260 -120.40 -44.87 39.48
N ASP A 261 -119.77 -46.01 39.23
CA ASP A 261 -120.45 -47.28 38.93
C ASP A 261 -121.26 -47.77 40.14
N ASN A 262 -120.75 -47.63 41.37
CA ASN A 262 -121.52 -47.93 42.58
C ASN A 262 -122.75 -47.01 42.74
N VAL A 263 -122.61 -45.70 42.50
CA VAL A 263 -123.74 -44.76 42.49
C VAL A 263 -124.72 -45.09 41.37
N HIS A 264 -124.25 -45.52 40.20
CA HIS A 264 -125.11 -45.97 39.10
C HIS A 264 -125.89 -47.23 39.45
N GLN A 265 -125.27 -48.22 40.11
CA GLN A 265 -125.98 -49.41 40.61
C GLN A 265 -127.01 -49.07 41.70
N GLN A 266 -126.71 -48.13 42.60
CA GLN A 266 -127.69 -47.64 43.58
C GLN A 266 -128.87 -46.93 42.91
N LEU A 267 -128.62 -46.12 41.87
CA LEU A 267 -129.67 -45.48 41.08
C LEU A 267 -130.50 -46.50 40.27
N LEU A 268 -129.89 -47.57 39.76
CA LEU A 268 -130.61 -48.67 39.10
C LEU A 268 -131.48 -49.46 40.10
N PHE A 269 -130.98 -49.70 41.32
CA PHE A 269 -131.77 -50.31 42.39
C PHE A 269 -132.98 -49.44 42.76
N GLN A 270 -132.76 -48.15 43.06
CA GLN A 270 -133.84 -47.19 43.33
C GLN A 270 -134.81 -47.06 42.14
N ARG A 271 -134.32 -47.18 40.90
CA ARG A 271 -135.19 -47.22 39.72
C ARG A 271 -136.09 -48.44 39.72
N SER A 272 -135.58 -49.62 40.07
CA SER A 272 -136.39 -50.83 40.19
C SER A 272 -137.38 -50.79 41.37
N GLU A 273 -137.06 -50.09 42.46
CA GLU A 273 -138.03 -49.79 43.53
C GLU A 273 -139.13 -48.84 43.03
N ILE A 274 -138.78 -47.77 42.29
CA ILE A 274 -139.75 -46.87 41.66
C ILE A 274 -140.65 -47.61 40.69
N ASP A 275 -140.11 -48.48 39.83
CA ASP A 275 -140.90 -49.27 38.87
C ASP A 275 -141.81 -50.29 39.62
N SER A 276 -141.37 -50.85 40.74
CA SER A 276 -142.19 -51.70 41.64
C SER A 276 -143.31 -50.91 42.35
N TYR A 277 -143.04 -49.69 42.82
CA TYR A 277 -144.06 -48.78 43.33
C TYR A 277 -145.03 -48.34 42.23
N GLN A 278 -144.57 -48.19 40.99
CA GLN A 278 -145.40 -47.86 39.83
C GLN A 278 -146.34 -49.02 39.48
N ASP A 279 -145.86 -50.27 39.46
CA ASP A 279 -146.69 -51.48 39.33
C ASP A 279 -147.70 -51.59 40.48
N THR A 280 -147.29 -51.22 41.71
CA THR A 280 -148.19 -51.18 42.87
C THR A 280 -149.28 -50.11 42.69
N ILE A 281 -148.94 -48.92 42.19
CA ILE A 281 -149.88 -47.85 41.85
C ILE A 281 -150.84 -48.28 40.73
N ASP A 282 -150.35 -48.96 39.69
CA ASP A 282 -151.18 -49.42 38.57
C ASP A 282 -152.05 -50.64 38.93
N ASN A 283 -151.67 -51.44 39.93
CA ASN A 283 -152.55 -52.44 40.54
C ASN A 283 -153.60 -51.79 41.46
N LEU A 284 -153.23 -50.82 42.29
CA LEU A 284 -154.19 -50.01 43.07
C LEU A 284 -155.18 -49.26 42.17
N ARG A 285 -154.75 -48.78 40.99
CA ARG A 285 -155.64 -48.19 39.97
C ARG A 285 -156.62 -49.21 39.39
N LYS A 286 -156.21 -50.47 39.18
CA LYS A 286 -157.14 -51.55 38.76
C LYS A 286 -158.16 -51.88 39.85
N GLU A 287 -157.73 -51.96 41.11
CA GLU A 287 -158.65 -52.15 42.25
C GLU A 287 -159.61 -50.97 42.39
N LEU A 288 -159.12 -49.74 42.31
CA LEU A 288 -159.94 -48.53 42.36
C LEU A 288 -160.96 -48.51 41.21
N HIS A 289 -160.59 -48.96 40.01
CA HIS A 289 -161.51 -49.10 38.88
C HIS A 289 -162.52 -50.25 39.06
N GLU A 290 -162.17 -51.34 39.76
CA GLU A 290 -163.16 -52.34 40.21
C GLU A 290 -164.13 -51.76 41.26
N TYR A 291 -163.64 -50.91 42.17
CA TYR A 291 -164.49 -50.22 43.15
C TYR A 291 -165.40 -49.19 42.47
N GLU A 292 -164.92 -48.41 41.49
CA GLU A 292 -165.76 -47.57 40.63
C GLU A 292 -166.85 -48.41 39.95
N LYS A 293 -166.49 -49.57 39.39
CA LYS A 293 -167.43 -50.45 38.69
C LYS A 293 -168.51 -51.01 39.62
N LYS A 294 -168.16 -51.36 40.86
CA LYS A 294 -169.11 -51.74 41.92
C LYS A 294 -169.96 -50.56 42.37
N PHE A 295 -169.39 -49.36 42.46
CA PHE A 295 -170.08 -48.11 42.82
C PHE A 295 -171.10 -47.67 41.76
N LEU A 296 -170.76 -47.71 40.47
CA LEU A 296 -171.71 -47.50 39.37
C LEU A 296 -172.86 -48.52 39.43
N GLN A 297 -172.56 -49.78 39.77
CA GLN A 297 -173.59 -50.82 39.88
C GLN A 297 -174.56 -50.56 41.05
N GLN A 298 -174.08 -49.99 42.17
CA GLN A 298 -174.92 -49.59 43.30
C GLN A 298 -175.69 -48.27 43.05
N ASN A 299 -175.11 -47.28 42.36
CA ASN A 299 -175.82 -46.05 41.98
C ASN A 299 -177.06 -46.33 41.12
N SER A 300 -177.01 -47.36 40.26
CA SER A 300 -178.11 -47.73 39.36
C SER A 300 -179.44 -48.11 40.05
N GLN A 301 -179.45 -48.27 41.37
CA GLN A 301 -180.65 -48.52 42.18
C GLN A 301 -181.12 -47.29 43.00
N LEU A 302 -180.35 -46.19 43.00
CA LEU A 302 -180.69 -44.96 43.72
C LEU A 302 -181.34 -43.90 42.81
N ASP A 303 -181.06 -43.93 41.51
CA ASP A 303 -181.52 -42.92 40.55
C ASP A 303 -183.06 -42.80 40.41
N HIS A 304 -183.84 -43.82 40.81
CA HIS A 304 -185.32 -43.75 40.77
C HIS A 304 -185.93 -42.90 41.91
N LEU A 305 -185.12 -42.37 42.85
CA LEU A 305 -185.56 -41.43 43.89
C LEU A 305 -184.92 -40.03 43.79
N LEU A 306 -184.07 -39.79 42.78
CA LEU A 306 -183.35 -38.52 42.63
C LEU A 306 -183.90 -37.60 41.52
N ASP A 307 -184.92 -38.04 40.79
CA ASP A 307 -185.58 -37.23 39.75
C ASP A 307 -186.58 -36.19 40.30
N GLU A 308 -187.15 -36.41 41.50
CA GLU A 308 -188.07 -35.41 42.11
C GLU A 308 -187.36 -34.18 42.71
N GLN A 309 -186.03 -34.22 42.95
CA GLN A 309 -185.30 -33.12 43.60
C GLN A 309 -184.30 -32.35 42.71
N LYS A 310 -184.31 -32.54 41.39
CA LYS A 310 -183.42 -31.82 40.45
C LYS A 310 -184.02 -30.54 39.84
N GLN A 311 -185.29 -30.19 40.08
CA GLN A 311 -185.93 -28.99 39.50
C GLN A 311 -185.83 -27.69 40.33
N GLN A 312 -185.19 -27.65 41.51
CA GLN A 312 -185.13 -26.42 42.35
C GLN A 312 -183.71 -25.85 42.59
N SER A 313 -182.67 -26.41 41.96
CA SER A 313 -181.27 -25.99 42.12
C SER A 313 -180.89 -24.71 41.34
N GLN A 314 -181.62 -23.60 41.50
CA GLN A 314 -181.31 -22.32 40.84
C GLN A 314 -181.36 -21.04 41.71
N ILE A 315 -181.74 -21.10 43.00
CA ILE A 315 -181.97 -19.86 43.79
C ILE A 315 -180.96 -19.62 44.93
N ILE A 316 -180.33 -20.65 45.52
CA ILE A 316 -179.45 -20.47 46.70
C ILE A 316 -177.98 -20.21 46.31
N ILE A 317 -177.78 -19.27 45.37
CA ILE A 317 -176.50 -18.54 45.18
C ILE A 317 -176.41 -17.35 46.16
N ARG A 318 -177.36 -17.23 47.11
CA ARG A 318 -177.57 -16.07 47.98
C ARG A 318 -177.15 -16.22 49.45
N LEU A 319 -176.40 -17.26 49.82
CA LEU A 319 -175.79 -17.41 51.15
C LEU A 319 -174.25 -17.40 51.10
N LYS A 320 -173.69 -16.50 50.31
CA LYS A 320 -172.24 -16.21 50.25
C LYS A 320 -171.83 -15.11 51.24
N ASN A 321 -172.28 -15.21 52.49
CA ASN A 321 -171.96 -14.30 53.59
C ASN A 321 -172.36 -14.92 54.95
N ILE A 322 -171.65 -14.53 56.01
CA ILE A 322 -171.76 -14.95 57.43
C ILE A 322 -170.91 -16.18 57.79
N LEU A 323 -169.95 -15.97 58.71
CA LEU A 323 -168.90 -16.88 59.23
C LEU A 323 -167.80 -17.28 58.21
N GLY A 324 -166.50 -17.23 58.53
CA GLY A 324 -165.80 -16.71 59.72
C GLY A 324 -164.55 -17.54 60.09
N VAL A 325 -163.49 -16.90 60.61
CA VAL A 325 -162.15 -17.46 60.95
C VAL A 325 -161.30 -17.76 59.69
N ASP A 326 -160.09 -17.24 59.42
CA ASP A 326 -158.99 -16.53 60.14
C ASP A 326 -157.76 -17.40 60.47
N THR A 327 -156.65 -17.15 59.77
CA THR A 327 -155.28 -17.63 60.05
C THR A 327 -154.20 -16.62 59.61
N THR A 328 -154.43 -15.31 59.71
CA THR A 328 -153.48 -14.29 59.18
C THR A 328 -152.40 -13.89 60.20
N ASN A 329 -151.45 -14.78 60.52
CA ASN A 329 -150.28 -14.44 61.35
C ASN A 329 -149.08 -15.44 61.32
N HIS A 330 -148.84 -16.16 60.21
CA HIS A 330 -147.71 -17.10 60.12
C HIS A 330 -146.83 -16.92 58.87
N ASP A 331 -147.43 -16.74 57.69
CA ASP A 331 -146.70 -16.71 56.42
C ASP A 331 -145.77 -15.48 56.29
N GLU A 332 -146.21 -14.32 56.76
CA GLU A 332 -145.45 -13.05 56.72
C GLU A 332 -144.16 -13.09 57.58
N LEU A 333 -144.08 -14.00 58.56
CA LEU A 333 -142.87 -14.23 59.35
C LEU A 333 -141.90 -15.22 58.68
N LEU A 334 -142.44 -16.19 57.92
CA LEU A 334 -141.66 -17.14 57.13
C LEU A 334 -140.97 -16.42 55.96
N GLU A 335 -141.71 -15.58 55.24
CA GLU A 335 -141.22 -14.83 54.07
C GLU A 335 -140.08 -13.88 54.44
N GLN A 336 -140.18 -13.19 55.58
CA GLN A 336 -139.08 -12.38 56.14
C GLN A 336 -137.85 -13.20 56.55
N PHE A 337 -138.02 -14.44 57.02
CA PHE A 337 -136.90 -15.31 57.39
C PHE A 337 -136.17 -15.86 56.15
N VAL A 338 -136.92 -16.33 55.15
CA VAL A 338 -136.37 -16.82 53.87
C VAL A 338 -135.61 -15.70 53.15
N HIS A 339 -136.21 -14.51 52.99
CA HIS A 339 -135.55 -13.40 52.31
C HIS A 339 -134.24 -12.96 53.01
N LYS A 340 -134.18 -13.09 54.34
CA LYS A 340 -132.98 -12.76 55.12
C LYS A 340 -131.89 -13.85 55.03
N MET A 341 -132.28 -15.12 54.93
CA MET A 341 -131.36 -16.23 54.59
C MET A 341 -130.75 -16.03 53.21
N GLU A 342 -131.54 -15.68 52.20
CA GLU A 342 -131.05 -15.39 50.84
C GLU A 342 -130.05 -14.24 50.81
N GLN A 343 -130.32 -13.15 51.54
CA GLN A 343 -129.37 -12.04 51.68
C GLN A 343 -128.06 -12.46 52.36
N TYR A 344 -128.11 -13.31 53.39
CA TYR A 344 -126.87 -13.85 54.00
C TYR A 344 -126.11 -14.78 53.06
N GLN A 345 -126.80 -15.62 52.28
CA GLN A 345 -126.15 -16.54 51.34
C GLN A 345 -125.46 -15.77 50.20
N LEU A 346 -126.11 -14.73 49.66
CA LEU A 346 -125.51 -13.82 48.69
C LEU A 346 -124.27 -13.10 49.27
N LEU A 347 -124.35 -12.63 50.52
CA LEU A 347 -123.23 -11.96 51.18
C LEU A 347 -122.04 -12.91 51.43
N ILE A 348 -122.29 -14.19 51.71
CA ILE A 348 -121.26 -15.22 51.81
C ILE A 348 -120.59 -15.43 50.45
N THR A 349 -121.35 -15.63 49.37
CA THR A 349 -120.78 -15.82 48.03
C THR A 349 -120.03 -14.58 47.52
N GLU A 350 -120.50 -13.37 47.81
CA GLU A 350 -119.78 -12.12 47.51
C GLU A 350 -118.46 -12.04 48.32
N SER A 351 -118.48 -12.42 49.60
CA SER A 351 -117.30 -12.47 50.46
C SER A 351 -116.27 -13.52 50.01
N GLU A 352 -116.72 -14.70 49.58
CA GLU A 352 -115.86 -15.75 49.02
C GLU A 352 -115.24 -15.29 47.69
N ARG A 353 -116.03 -14.64 46.82
CA ARG A 353 -115.50 -14.08 45.56
C ARG A 353 -114.47 -13.00 45.81
N LEU A 354 -114.74 -12.05 46.71
CA LEU A 354 -113.80 -10.99 47.10
C LEU A 354 -112.52 -11.55 47.75
N ASN A 355 -112.61 -12.62 48.53
CA ASN A 355 -111.44 -13.30 49.10
C ASN A 355 -110.61 -14.00 48.00
N ASN A 356 -111.25 -14.62 47.01
CA ASN A 356 -110.57 -15.23 45.87
C ASN A 356 -109.92 -14.17 44.95
N ASP A 357 -110.63 -13.07 44.66
CA ASP A 357 -110.12 -11.92 43.91
C ASP A 357 -108.90 -11.30 44.64
N LEU A 358 -108.96 -11.16 45.98
CA LEU A 358 -107.85 -10.67 46.82
C LEU A 358 -106.65 -11.64 46.85
N ASN A 359 -106.88 -12.95 46.91
CA ASN A 359 -105.79 -13.93 46.91
C ASN A 359 -105.14 -14.05 45.53
N LYS A 360 -105.90 -13.85 44.44
CA LYS A 360 -105.36 -13.69 43.08
C LYS A 360 -104.50 -12.43 42.96
N GLN A 361 -104.97 -11.29 43.48
CA GLN A 361 -104.16 -10.06 43.51
C GLN A 361 -102.86 -10.23 44.32
N LYS A 362 -102.89 -10.99 45.42
CA LYS A 362 -101.66 -11.32 46.19
C LYS A 362 -100.69 -12.20 45.40
N SER A 363 -101.16 -13.21 44.67
CA SER A 363 -100.25 -14.04 43.84
C SER A 363 -99.68 -13.24 42.67
N GLU A 364 -100.47 -12.36 42.04
CA GLU A 364 -99.98 -11.40 41.04
C GLU A 364 -98.94 -10.44 41.64
N GLN A 365 -99.17 -9.91 42.83
CA GLN A 365 -98.22 -9.04 43.54
C GLN A 365 -96.91 -9.77 43.92
N ILE A 366 -96.98 -11.04 44.31
CA ILE A 366 -95.80 -11.88 44.60
C ILE A 366 -95.00 -12.13 43.32
N ASN A 367 -95.65 -12.44 42.20
CA ASN A 367 -94.98 -12.62 40.91
C ASN A 367 -94.30 -11.33 40.44
N ILE A 368 -95.00 -10.19 40.49
CA ILE A 368 -94.44 -8.86 40.16
C ILE A 368 -93.25 -8.51 41.05
N HIS A 369 -93.30 -8.85 42.35
CA HIS A 369 -92.17 -8.64 43.25
C HIS A 369 -90.97 -9.54 42.91
N HIS A 370 -91.21 -10.78 42.50
CA HIS A 370 -90.15 -11.70 42.07
C HIS A 370 -89.52 -11.26 40.74
N GLU A 371 -90.32 -10.80 39.77
CA GLU A 371 -89.85 -10.21 38.51
C GLU A 371 -89.01 -8.95 38.76
N LEU A 372 -89.44 -8.07 39.68
CA LEU A 372 -88.65 -6.91 40.12
C LEU A 372 -87.29 -7.34 40.70
N LEU A 373 -87.26 -8.35 41.56
CA LEU A 373 -86.01 -8.83 42.17
C LEU A 373 -85.05 -9.43 41.13
N GLN A 374 -85.59 -10.12 40.10
CA GLN A 374 -84.78 -10.60 38.98
C GLN A 374 -84.23 -9.45 38.12
N LEU A 375 -85.02 -8.40 37.88
CA LEU A 375 -84.58 -7.20 37.15
C LEU A 375 -83.55 -6.38 37.93
N GLU A 376 -83.66 -6.30 39.26
CA GLU A 376 -82.66 -5.67 40.13
C GLU A 376 -81.33 -6.44 40.08
N GLN A 377 -81.35 -7.78 40.16
CA GLN A 377 -80.15 -8.61 40.00
C GLN A 377 -79.53 -8.43 38.61
N GLN A 378 -80.32 -8.50 37.53
CA GLN A 378 -79.83 -8.27 36.17
C GLN A 378 -79.23 -6.87 35.98
N TYR A 379 -79.79 -5.85 36.63
CA TYR A 379 -79.25 -4.50 36.59
C TYR A 379 -77.88 -4.41 37.26
N ASP A 380 -77.68 -5.02 38.44
CA ASP A 380 -76.39 -5.03 39.12
C ASP A 380 -75.35 -5.92 38.40
N ASP A 381 -75.75 -7.05 37.83
CA ASP A 381 -74.90 -7.89 36.98
C ASP A 381 -74.39 -7.10 35.76
N MET A 382 -75.29 -6.43 35.03
CA MET A 382 -74.93 -5.56 33.89
C MET A 382 -74.07 -4.36 34.32
N LYS A 383 -74.27 -3.83 35.53
CA LYS A 383 -73.49 -2.71 36.08
C LYS A 383 -72.06 -3.13 36.37
N ASP A 384 -71.84 -4.34 36.86
CA ASP A 384 -70.51 -4.87 37.12
C ASP A 384 -69.80 -5.36 35.85
N GLU A 385 -70.52 -5.89 34.84
CA GLU A 385 -69.97 -6.05 33.49
C GLU A 385 -69.52 -4.71 32.90
N LEU A 386 -70.36 -3.66 32.99
CA LEU A 386 -70.01 -2.32 32.51
C LEU A 386 -68.79 -1.74 33.24
N ASN A 387 -68.68 -1.95 34.56
CA ASN A 387 -67.51 -1.56 35.35
C ASN A 387 -66.25 -2.31 34.91
N LYS A 388 -66.35 -3.62 34.64
CA LYS A 388 -65.26 -4.46 34.14
C LYS A 388 -64.79 -4.01 32.75
N THR A 389 -65.69 -3.88 31.78
CA THR A 389 -65.36 -3.39 30.43
C THR A 389 -64.75 -1.99 30.47
N LYS A 390 -65.18 -1.12 31.39
CA LYS A 390 -64.58 0.21 31.59
C LYS A 390 -63.13 0.14 32.10
N GLN A 391 -62.79 -0.79 32.99
CA GLN A 391 -61.41 -1.00 33.44
C GLN A 391 -60.54 -1.65 32.35
N GLU A 392 -61.09 -2.58 31.57
CA GLU A 392 -60.42 -3.15 30.40
C GLU A 392 -60.14 -2.07 29.34
N LEU A 393 -61.07 -1.15 29.10
CA LEU A 393 -60.90 -0.01 28.21
C LEU A 393 -59.80 0.96 28.68
N ILE A 394 -59.75 1.27 29.99
CA ILE A 394 -58.68 2.10 30.59
C ILE A 394 -57.32 1.41 30.45
N THR A 395 -57.26 0.10 30.73
CA THR A 395 -56.03 -0.70 30.61
C THR A 395 -55.52 -0.72 29.17
N ASN A 396 -56.42 -0.91 28.20
CA ASN A 396 -56.08 -0.87 26.78
C ASN A 396 -55.68 0.54 26.31
N LYS A 397 -56.34 1.61 26.77
CA LYS A 397 -55.93 3.00 26.48
C LYS A 397 -54.47 3.21 26.91
N ASN A 398 -54.15 2.90 28.17
CA ASN A 398 -52.81 3.11 28.72
C ASN A 398 -51.76 2.28 27.97
N LYS A 399 -52.10 1.05 27.55
CA LYS A 399 -51.23 0.22 26.70
C LYS A 399 -50.94 0.87 25.35
N TYR A 400 -51.96 1.34 24.63
CA TYR A 400 -51.77 2.00 23.33
C TYR A 400 -51.05 3.35 23.47
N GLU A 401 -51.26 4.08 24.56
CA GLU A 401 -50.60 5.35 24.84
C GLU A 401 -49.10 5.17 25.15
N ASN A 402 -48.72 4.09 25.85
CA ASN A 402 -47.32 3.67 26.00
C ASN A 402 -46.69 3.27 24.67
N GLN A 403 -47.35 2.41 23.88
CA GLN A 403 -46.87 2.00 22.56
C GLN A 403 -46.70 3.19 21.59
N LEU A 404 -47.58 4.19 21.67
CA LEU A 404 -47.44 5.42 20.89
C LEU A 404 -46.24 6.26 21.35
N ASN A 405 -45.94 6.30 22.66
CA ASN A 405 -44.76 6.98 23.20
C ASN A 405 -43.45 6.27 22.80
N GLU A 406 -43.42 4.93 22.86
CA GLU A 406 -42.31 4.11 22.38
C GLU A 406 -42.04 4.34 20.88
N LEU A 407 -43.11 4.31 20.06
CA LEU A 407 -43.01 4.60 18.62
C LEU A 407 -42.51 6.02 18.33
N ASN A 408 -42.95 7.03 19.10
CA ASN A 408 -42.47 8.40 18.99
C ASN A 408 -41.00 8.57 19.41
N GLN A 409 -40.50 7.75 20.36
CA GLN A 409 -39.08 7.72 20.70
C GLN A 409 -38.25 7.05 19.60
N SER A 410 -38.72 5.92 19.07
CA SER A 410 -38.09 5.22 17.93
C SER A 410 -38.00 6.13 16.69
N TYR A 411 -39.08 6.85 16.36
CA TYR A 411 -39.09 7.82 15.25
C TYR A 411 -38.04 8.94 15.44
N LYS A 412 -37.94 9.51 16.65
CA LYS A 412 -36.92 10.52 16.98
C LYS A 412 -35.49 9.99 16.95
N GLN A 413 -35.29 8.69 17.11
CA GLN A 413 -33.96 8.09 16.94
C GLN A 413 -33.66 7.89 15.45
N LEU A 414 -34.59 7.31 14.68
CA LEU A 414 -34.47 7.19 13.22
C LEU A 414 -34.25 8.53 12.51
N GLU A 415 -34.83 9.63 13.02
CA GLU A 415 -34.61 10.98 12.49
C GLU A 415 -33.17 11.48 12.71
N LYS A 416 -32.55 11.17 13.88
CA LYS A 416 -31.12 11.43 14.12
C LYS A 416 -30.22 10.52 13.29
N ASP A 417 -30.56 9.24 13.20
CA ASP A 417 -29.77 8.23 12.48
C ASP A 417 -29.73 8.58 10.99
N LYS A 418 -30.88 9.00 10.43
CA LYS A 418 -30.96 9.58 9.10
C LYS A 418 -30.07 10.82 8.95
N HIS A 419 -30.13 11.78 9.86
CA HIS A 419 -29.29 12.98 9.77
C HIS A 419 -27.78 12.65 9.86
N SER A 420 -27.40 11.65 10.66
CA SER A 420 -26.03 11.11 10.71
C SER A 420 -25.61 10.49 9.37
N ILE A 421 -26.50 9.71 8.74
CA ILE A 421 -26.28 9.12 7.41
C ILE A 421 -26.18 10.21 6.33
N ASP A 422 -27.05 11.22 6.35
CA ASP A 422 -27.01 12.36 5.42
C ASP A 422 -25.64 13.08 5.49
N ILE A 423 -25.11 13.32 6.71
CA ILE A 423 -23.77 13.91 6.93
C ILE A 423 -22.64 12.99 6.46
N GLN A 424 -22.74 11.68 6.72
CA GLN A 424 -21.74 10.71 6.25
C GLN A 424 -21.70 10.64 4.73
N PHE A 425 -22.87 10.69 4.07
CA PHE A 425 -22.98 10.65 2.61
C PHE A 425 -22.40 11.91 1.96
N GLU A 426 -22.68 13.10 2.49
CA GLU A 426 -22.09 14.37 2.02
C GLU A 426 -20.55 14.35 2.17
N ASN A 427 -20.03 13.84 3.29
CA ASN A 427 -18.59 13.69 3.53
C ASN A 427 -17.94 12.68 2.54
N ILE A 428 -18.61 11.56 2.25
CA ILE A 428 -18.18 10.59 1.23
C ILE A 428 -18.17 11.22 -0.17
N GLN A 429 -19.17 12.05 -0.52
CA GLN A 429 -19.19 12.77 -1.79
C GLN A 429 -18.01 13.76 -1.90
N CYS A 430 -17.69 14.51 -0.84
CA CYS A 430 -16.52 15.39 -0.83
C CYS A 430 -15.21 14.59 -1.02
N GLN A 431 -15.05 13.47 -0.31
CA GLN A 431 -13.86 12.61 -0.44
C GLN A 431 -13.75 12.01 -1.86
N PHE A 432 -14.86 11.64 -2.49
CA PHE A 432 -14.88 11.14 -3.86
C PHE A 432 -14.45 12.23 -4.86
N ILE A 433 -15.01 13.44 -4.73
CA ILE A 433 -14.65 14.60 -5.56
C ILE A 433 -13.16 14.93 -5.46
N ASP A 434 -12.60 14.94 -4.26
CA ASP A 434 -11.17 15.21 -4.08
C ASP A 434 -10.27 14.05 -4.54
N LYS A 435 -10.75 12.80 -4.45
CA LYS A 435 -10.09 11.66 -5.12
C LYS A 435 -10.10 11.80 -6.64
N THR A 436 -11.19 12.21 -7.27
CA THR A 436 -11.24 12.47 -8.72
C THR A 436 -10.21 13.53 -9.11
N LYS A 437 -10.12 14.65 -8.40
CA LYS A 437 -9.09 15.69 -8.64
C LYS A 437 -7.66 15.15 -8.47
N GLN A 438 -7.43 14.26 -7.49
CA GLN A 438 -6.12 13.61 -7.32
C GLN A 438 -5.78 12.73 -8.54
N TYR A 439 -6.74 11.98 -9.08
CA TYR A 439 -6.55 11.20 -10.31
C TYR A 439 -6.29 12.08 -11.54
N GLU A 440 -7.07 13.14 -11.76
CA GLU A 440 -6.83 14.11 -12.85
C GLU A 440 -5.42 14.72 -12.79
N GLN A 441 -4.93 15.05 -11.58
CA GLN A 441 -3.57 15.57 -11.39
C GLN A 441 -2.49 14.52 -11.65
N ILE A 442 -2.73 13.26 -11.29
CA ILE A 442 -1.81 12.14 -11.57
C ILE A 442 -1.77 11.87 -13.07
N GLU A 443 -2.92 11.83 -13.74
CA GLU A 443 -3.02 11.67 -15.20
C GLU A 443 -2.33 12.82 -15.95
N THR A 444 -2.54 14.07 -15.53
CA THR A 444 -1.86 15.24 -16.12
C THR A 444 -0.34 15.17 -15.95
N LYS A 445 0.15 14.71 -14.79
CA LYS A 445 1.58 14.47 -14.55
C LYS A 445 2.13 13.31 -15.37
N PHE A 446 1.37 12.22 -15.50
CA PHE A 446 1.75 11.04 -16.27
C PHE A 446 1.86 11.38 -17.76
N ASN A 447 0.86 12.04 -18.33
CA ASN A 447 0.85 12.46 -19.73
C ASN A 447 1.98 13.48 -20.03
N LYS A 448 2.30 14.37 -19.09
CA LYS A 448 3.49 15.23 -19.19
C LYS A 448 4.80 14.42 -19.18
N SER A 449 4.92 13.44 -18.29
CA SER A 449 6.09 12.55 -18.24
C SER A 449 6.20 11.62 -19.46
N LEU A 450 5.09 11.30 -20.13
CA LEU A 450 5.06 10.53 -21.36
C LEU A 450 5.61 11.39 -22.51
N ASN A 451 5.09 12.60 -22.69
CA ASN A 451 5.58 13.55 -23.70
C ASN A 451 7.07 13.88 -23.50
N GLU A 452 7.53 14.09 -22.25
CA GLU A 452 8.95 14.28 -21.93
C GLU A 452 9.82 13.06 -22.26
N LYS A 453 9.22 11.85 -22.35
CA LYS A 453 9.92 10.63 -22.75
C LYS A 453 9.91 10.43 -24.25
N ASP A 454 8.82 10.73 -24.94
CA ASP A 454 8.74 10.68 -26.40
C ASP A 454 9.69 11.72 -27.04
N GLU A 455 9.81 12.92 -26.45
CA GLU A 455 10.80 13.92 -26.85
C GLU A 455 12.25 13.44 -26.62
N GLN A 456 12.52 12.74 -25.50
CA GLN A 456 13.83 12.11 -25.27
C GLN A 456 14.13 10.95 -26.21
N ILE A 457 13.11 10.17 -26.60
CA ILE A 457 13.25 9.08 -27.59
C ILE A 457 13.59 9.68 -28.96
N SER A 458 12.85 10.70 -29.40
CA SER A 458 13.12 11.37 -30.69
C SER A 458 14.53 11.97 -30.76
N ILE A 459 15.01 12.59 -29.67
CA ILE A 459 16.40 13.08 -29.56
C ILE A 459 17.39 11.90 -29.62
N CYS A 460 17.12 10.78 -28.97
CA CYS A 460 17.98 9.59 -29.06
C CYS A 460 18.00 8.98 -30.47
N GLU A 461 16.86 8.90 -31.16
CA GLU A 461 16.75 8.43 -32.55
C GLU A 461 17.53 9.33 -33.51
N GLU A 462 17.46 10.66 -33.35
CA GLU A 462 18.27 11.60 -34.14
C GLU A 462 19.78 11.39 -33.89
N ASN A 463 20.20 11.21 -32.63
CA ASN A 463 21.59 10.92 -32.29
C ASN A 463 22.09 9.57 -32.83
N ILE A 464 21.24 8.54 -32.85
CA ILE A 464 21.56 7.23 -33.45
C ILE A 464 21.77 7.39 -34.96
N ASN A 465 20.84 8.06 -35.65
CA ASN A 465 20.93 8.32 -37.09
C ASN A 465 22.19 9.13 -37.45
N GLN A 466 22.56 10.13 -36.63
CA GLN A 466 23.84 10.84 -36.78
C GLN A 466 25.07 9.94 -36.56
N GLN A 467 25.02 8.98 -35.62
CA GLN A 467 26.09 7.98 -35.43
C GLN A 467 26.17 6.96 -36.58
N GLU A 468 25.02 6.55 -37.15
CA GLU A 468 24.98 5.68 -38.33
C GLU A 468 25.62 6.38 -39.53
N ILE A 469 25.24 7.62 -39.84
CA ILE A 469 25.85 8.45 -40.90
C ILE A 469 27.38 8.60 -40.69
N LEU A 470 27.84 8.74 -39.43
CA LEU A 470 29.26 8.83 -39.11
C LEU A 470 30.00 7.49 -39.30
N ASN A 471 29.40 6.37 -38.86
CA ASN A 471 29.93 5.01 -39.08
C ASN A 471 30.03 4.68 -40.58
N ASP A 472 29.04 5.11 -41.36
CA ASP A 472 28.95 4.93 -42.80
C ASP A 472 30.04 5.70 -43.55
N LYS A 473 30.44 6.86 -43.03
CA LYS A 473 31.57 7.65 -43.50
C LYS A 473 32.91 7.01 -43.10
N LEU A 474 33.03 6.56 -41.84
CA LEU A 474 34.21 5.85 -41.36
C LEU A 474 34.46 4.52 -42.11
N HIS A 475 33.40 3.77 -42.44
CA HIS A 475 33.50 2.57 -43.26
C HIS A 475 33.96 2.87 -44.70
N ARG A 476 33.52 4.00 -45.28
CA ARG A 476 34.03 4.45 -46.58
C ARG A 476 35.51 4.82 -46.51
N GLU A 477 35.91 5.64 -45.54
CA GLU A 477 37.32 6.01 -45.34
C GLU A 477 38.23 4.80 -45.04
N LEU A 478 37.73 3.80 -44.29
CA LEU A 478 38.44 2.52 -44.06
C LEU A 478 38.56 1.67 -45.33
N ASN A 479 37.52 1.61 -46.16
CA ASN A 479 37.55 0.86 -47.42
C ASN A 479 38.48 1.53 -48.45
N ASP A 480 38.45 2.86 -48.55
CA ASP A 480 39.35 3.63 -49.43
C ASP A 480 40.82 3.43 -49.02
N LEU A 481 41.12 3.48 -47.71
CA LEU A 481 42.45 3.16 -47.17
C LEU A 481 42.83 1.69 -47.38
N HIS A 482 41.88 0.76 -47.32
CA HIS A 482 42.14 -0.66 -47.57
C HIS A 482 42.47 -0.93 -49.04
N ASP A 483 41.74 -0.31 -49.98
CA ASP A 483 42.02 -0.43 -51.41
C ASP A 483 43.33 0.29 -51.82
N GLU A 484 43.69 1.40 -51.16
CA GLU A 484 45.03 2.00 -51.31
C GLU A 484 46.12 1.06 -50.79
N LEU A 485 45.97 0.49 -49.59
CA LEU A 485 46.95 -0.42 -48.99
C LEU A 485 47.07 -1.74 -49.77
N LYS A 486 45.96 -2.26 -50.33
CA LYS A 486 45.94 -3.37 -51.30
C LYS A 486 46.75 -2.99 -52.54
N THR A 487 46.50 -1.83 -53.13
CA THR A 487 47.25 -1.32 -54.29
C THR A 487 48.75 -1.20 -54.00
N LYS A 488 49.15 -0.72 -52.81
CA LYS A 488 50.56 -0.68 -52.39
C LYS A 488 51.16 -2.06 -52.10
N THR A 489 50.35 -3.01 -51.64
CA THR A 489 50.78 -4.41 -51.49
C THR A 489 51.03 -5.05 -52.85
N ASP A 490 50.17 -4.80 -53.85
CA ASP A 490 50.34 -5.29 -55.22
C ASP A 490 51.53 -4.62 -55.94
N GLU A 491 51.78 -3.32 -55.70
CA GLU A 491 53.03 -2.64 -56.12
C GLU A 491 54.27 -3.33 -55.52
N ILE A 492 54.27 -3.64 -54.22
CA ILE A 492 55.38 -4.32 -53.53
C ILE A 492 55.57 -5.74 -54.08
N ILE A 493 54.51 -6.51 -54.31
CA ILE A 493 54.58 -7.86 -54.90
C ILE A 493 55.16 -7.79 -56.32
N SER A 494 54.76 -6.79 -57.12
CA SER A 494 55.32 -6.55 -58.46
C SER A 494 56.81 -6.19 -58.41
N LEU A 495 57.21 -5.32 -57.48
CA LEU A 495 58.62 -4.96 -57.26
C LEU A 495 59.45 -6.16 -56.79
N GLN A 496 58.92 -7.00 -55.89
CA GLN A 496 59.58 -8.23 -55.44
C GLN A 496 59.76 -9.22 -56.59
N ALA A 497 58.72 -9.47 -57.39
CA ALA A 497 58.81 -10.35 -58.56
C ALA A 497 59.80 -9.84 -59.62
N ASN A 498 60.05 -8.52 -59.69
CA ASN A 498 61.09 -7.94 -60.52
C ASN A 498 62.48 -8.04 -59.88
N LEU A 499 62.60 -7.91 -58.55
CA LEU A 499 63.84 -8.17 -57.82
C LEU A 499 64.28 -9.63 -57.98
N ASP A 500 63.37 -10.58 -57.86
CA ASP A 500 63.62 -12.02 -58.02
C ASP A 500 64.11 -12.35 -59.44
N LYS A 501 63.50 -11.74 -60.47
CA LYS A 501 64.00 -11.82 -61.87
C LYS A 501 65.39 -11.23 -62.02
N ILE A 502 65.69 -10.11 -61.37
CA ILE A 502 67.02 -9.49 -61.38
C ILE A 502 68.04 -10.41 -60.69
N GLN A 503 67.68 -11.04 -59.57
CA GLN A 503 68.51 -12.03 -58.88
C GLN A 503 68.75 -13.28 -59.74
N GLN A 504 67.72 -13.84 -60.38
CA GLN A 504 67.88 -14.96 -61.32
C GLN A 504 68.78 -14.58 -62.52
N THR A 505 68.64 -13.36 -63.05
CA THR A 505 69.49 -12.84 -64.14
C THR A 505 70.93 -12.65 -63.69
N LEU A 506 71.15 -12.17 -62.46
CA LEU A 506 72.47 -12.06 -61.84
C LEU A 506 73.09 -13.45 -61.61
N GLN A 507 72.33 -14.41 -61.09
CA GLN A 507 72.81 -15.78 -60.88
C GLN A 507 73.16 -16.46 -62.20
N SER A 508 72.35 -16.28 -63.25
CA SER A 508 72.70 -16.76 -64.61
C SER A 508 74.04 -16.16 -65.05
N LYS A 509 74.22 -14.84 -64.91
CA LYS A 509 75.48 -14.18 -65.30
C LYS A 509 76.68 -14.54 -64.43
N ILE A 510 76.47 -14.88 -63.15
CA ILE A 510 77.50 -15.44 -62.28
C ILE A 510 77.90 -16.82 -62.79
N ASN A 511 76.94 -17.69 -63.11
CA ASN A 511 77.21 -19.00 -63.71
C ASN A 511 77.94 -18.86 -65.06
N ASP A 512 77.53 -17.91 -65.92
CA ASP A 512 78.19 -17.61 -67.20
C ASP A 512 79.65 -17.17 -66.99
N ILE A 513 79.91 -16.34 -65.97
CA ILE A 513 81.26 -15.87 -65.60
C ILE A 513 82.10 -17.00 -65.00
N GLU A 514 81.52 -17.88 -64.19
CA GLU A 514 82.19 -19.08 -63.67
C GLU A 514 82.52 -20.06 -64.81
N GLN A 515 81.62 -20.24 -65.77
CA GLN A 515 81.85 -21.07 -66.95
C GLN A 515 82.95 -20.49 -67.85
N LEU A 516 82.94 -19.17 -68.12
CA LEU A 516 84.03 -18.47 -68.81
C LEU A 516 85.35 -18.51 -68.04
N SER A 517 85.31 -18.56 -66.70
CA SER A 517 86.50 -18.75 -65.86
C SER A 517 87.05 -20.18 -65.99
N GLN A 518 86.18 -21.18 -66.02
CA GLN A 518 86.55 -22.58 -66.27
C GLN A 518 87.10 -22.79 -67.69
N GLU A 519 86.50 -22.18 -68.72
CA GLU A 519 87.04 -22.18 -70.09
C GLU A 519 88.40 -21.48 -70.17
N LYS A 520 88.57 -20.33 -69.49
CA LYS A 520 89.85 -19.61 -69.41
C LYS A 520 90.95 -20.40 -68.69
N ILE A 521 90.59 -21.25 -67.73
CA ILE A 521 91.50 -22.21 -67.08
C ILE A 521 91.78 -23.42 -68.01
N SER A 522 90.82 -23.82 -68.84
CA SER A 522 90.94 -24.96 -69.77
C SER A 522 91.67 -24.62 -71.09
N LEU A 523 91.77 -23.35 -71.47
CA LEU A 523 92.41 -22.88 -72.70
C LEU A 523 93.89 -22.45 -72.51
N ALA A 524 94.52 -22.92 -71.43
CA ALA A 524 95.93 -22.66 -71.13
C ALA A 524 96.90 -23.74 -71.63
N GLU A 525 96.41 -24.89 -72.13
CA GLU A 525 97.26 -26.00 -72.56
C GLU A 525 97.07 -26.43 -74.03
N ASN A 526 98.22 -26.64 -74.69
CA ASN A 526 98.46 -27.38 -75.93
C ASN A 526 98.10 -26.76 -77.30
N ASN A 527 99.10 -26.08 -77.86
CA ASN A 527 99.57 -26.21 -79.26
C ASN A 527 98.95 -27.34 -80.10
N ASN A 528 98.58 -27.05 -81.37
CA ASN A 528 99.45 -27.40 -82.52
C ASN A 528 99.01 -26.93 -83.92
N GLN A 529 99.91 -27.11 -84.91
CA GLN A 529 99.68 -27.16 -86.36
C GLN A 529 99.18 -25.90 -87.08
N LYS A 530 99.97 -24.82 -86.98
CA LYS A 530 99.93 -23.64 -87.88
C LYS A 530 100.48 -23.94 -89.30
N GLU A 531 100.94 -25.16 -89.58
CA GLU A 531 101.96 -25.42 -90.62
C GLU A 531 101.52 -26.34 -91.78
N LYS A 532 100.22 -26.62 -91.93
CA LYS A 532 99.69 -27.40 -93.08
C LYS A 532 99.11 -26.53 -94.22
N LEU A 533 99.11 -25.21 -94.06
CA LEU A 533 98.37 -24.27 -94.92
C LEU A 533 99.16 -23.68 -96.10
N LEU A 534 100.50 -23.68 -96.06
CA LEU A 534 101.33 -22.84 -96.93
C LEU A 534 101.73 -23.46 -98.30
N PHE A 535 101.22 -24.64 -98.65
CA PHE A 535 101.50 -25.26 -99.96
C PHE A 535 100.28 -25.83 -100.70
N GLN A 536 99.18 -26.15 -100.01
CA GLN A 536 97.91 -26.52 -100.67
C GLN A 536 97.12 -25.31 -101.21
N GLN A 537 97.57 -24.09 -100.89
CA GLN A 537 96.98 -22.80 -101.31
C GLN A 537 96.95 -22.57 -102.83
N LYS A 538 97.55 -23.43 -103.66
CA LYS A 538 97.61 -23.30 -105.12
C LYS A 538 96.74 -24.30 -105.92
N GLN A 539 95.96 -25.15 -105.24
CA GLN A 539 94.97 -26.04 -105.88
C GLN A 539 93.54 -25.83 -105.34
N LEU A 540 93.36 -24.99 -104.31
CA LEU A 540 92.05 -24.73 -103.72
C LEU A 540 91.19 -23.76 -104.56
N THR A 541 91.81 -22.90 -105.37
CA THR A 541 91.17 -21.76 -106.05
C THR A 541 90.07 -22.16 -107.03
N GLU A 542 90.19 -23.31 -107.70
CA GLU A 542 89.20 -23.80 -108.67
C GLU A 542 88.03 -24.55 -108.00
N VAL A 543 88.22 -24.99 -106.74
CA VAL A 543 87.16 -25.61 -105.92
C VAL A 543 86.37 -24.56 -105.14
N HIS A 544 87.02 -23.44 -104.78
CA HIS A 544 86.41 -22.34 -104.00
C HIS A 544 85.14 -21.81 -104.67
N THR A 545 85.22 -21.47 -105.96
CA THR A 545 84.11 -20.88 -106.73
C THR A 545 82.82 -21.71 -106.71
N ALA A 546 82.95 -23.04 -106.77
CA ALA A 546 81.81 -23.98 -106.75
C ALA A 546 81.22 -24.22 -105.35
N LEU A 547 81.98 -23.88 -104.29
CA LEU A 547 81.55 -23.93 -102.90
C LEU A 547 80.91 -22.61 -102.46
N GLU A 548 81.44 -21.49 -102.96
CA GLU A 548 81.00 -20.12 -102.70
C GLU A 548 79.58 -19.86 -103.25
N GLU A 549 79.26 -20.39 -104.43
CA GLU A 549 77.90 -20.38 -104.98
C GLU A 549 76.88 -21.14 -104.11
N LYS A 550 77.28 -22.27 -103.50
CA LYS A 550 76.43 -23.00 -102.54
C LYS A 550 76.33 -22.31 -101.18
N PHE A 551 77.41 -21.70 -100.71
CA PHE A 551 77.46 -20.99 -99.43
C PHE A 551 76.57 -19.74 -99.44
N ASN A 552 76.56 -18.98 -100.53
CA ASN A 552 75.69 -17.81 -100.68
C ASN A 552 74.19 -18.17 -100.72
N ASN A 553 73.82 -19.31 -101.31
CA ASN A 553 72.45 -19.82 -101.25
C ASN A 553 72.04 -20.20 -99.81
N LEU A 554 72.89 -20.90 -99.07
CA LEU A 554 72.64 -21.24 -97.66
C LEU A 554 72.57 -20.02 -96.74
N LEU A 555 73.36 -18.96 -97.00
CA LEU A 555 73.25 -17.68 -96.29
C LEU A 555 71.90 -17.00 -96.55
N SER A 556 71.41 -17.03 -97.79
CA SER A 556 70.10 -16.47 -98.14
C SER A 556 68.95 -17.26 -97.49
N GLU A 557 69.05 -18.59 -97.46
CA GLU A 557 68.08 -19.47 -96.79
C GLU A 557 68.06 -19.25 -95.28
N LYS A 558 69.25 -19.16 -94.65
CA LYS A 558 69.39 -18.83 -93.22
C LYS A 558 68.73 -17.48 -92.89
N ALA A 559 69.02 -16.44 -93.66
CA ALA A 559 68.44 -15.12 -93.45
C ALA A 559 66.90 -15.14 -93.62
N GLY A 560 66.37 -15.94 -94.54
CA GLY A 560 64.92 -16.17 -94.68
C GLY A 560 64.31 -16.81 -93.44
N LEU A 561 64.96 -17.84 -92.88
CA LEU A 561 64.50 -18.54 -91.68
C LEU A 561 64.61 -17.69 -90.40
N GLU A 562 65.68 -16.90 -90.25
CA GLU A 562 65.85 -15.98 -89.11
C GLU A 562 64.75 -14.90 -89.09
N ASN A 563 64.42 -14.31 -90.26
CA ASN A 563 63.30 -13.36 -90.36
C ASN A 563 61.93 -14.00 -90.08
N GLN A 564 61.70 -15.26 -90.48
CA GLN A 564 60.48 -15.98 -90.13
C GLN A 564 60.39 -16.26 -88.61
N LEU A 565 61.49 -16.64 -87.98
CA LEU A 565 61.53 -16.97 -86.57
C LEU A 565 61.30 -15.75 -85.66
N ASP A 566 61.84 -14.58 -86.03
CA ASP A 566 61.57 -13.33 -85.30
C ASP A 566 60.15 -12.78 -85.57
N SER A 567 59.59 -12.99 -86.76
CA SER A 567 58.17 -12.72 -87.04
C SER A 567 57.23 -13.58 -86.17
N ILE A 568 57.57 -14.86 -85.98
CA ILE A 568 56.83 -15.76 -85.09
C ILE A 568 56.97 -15.35 -83.62
N ARG A 569 58.17 -14.96 -83.16
CA ARG A 569 58.38 -14.42 -81.80
C ARG A 569 57.52 -13.17 -81.55
N LEU A 570 57.47 -12.25 -82.51
CA LEU A 570 56.68 -11.03 -82.40
C LEU A 570 55.17 -11.33 -82.31
N GLN A 571 54.67 -12.31 -83.08
CA GLN A 571 53.29 -12.79 -82.98
C GLN A 571 53.00 -13.51 -81.65
N MET A 572 53.95 -14.29 -81.12
CA MET A 572 53.83 -14.92 -79.81
C MET A 572 53.76 -13.89 -78.67
N GLN A 573 54.68 -12.92 -78.62
CA GLN A 573 54.62 -11.84 -77.61
C GLN A 573 53.32 -11.02 -77.72
N THR A 574 52.87 -10.74 -78.93
CA THR A 574 51.61 -10.02 -79.17
C THR A 574 50.38 -10.83 -78.72
N THR A 575 50.35 -12.14 -78.91
CA THR A 575 49.24 -12.99 -78.46
C THR A 575 49.27 -13.25 -76.96
N GLU A 576 50.44 -13.44 -76.37
CA GLU A 576 50.63 -13.56 -74.91
C GLU A 576 50.20 -12.28 -74.17
N THR A 577 50.60 -11.11 -74.66
CA THR A 577 50.20 -9.81 -74.10
C THR A 577 48.67 -9.62 -74.16
N ASN A 578 48.05 -9.98 -75.29
CA ASN A 578 46.59 -9.91 -75.45
C ASN A 578 45.83 -10.95 -74.59
N MET A 579 46.38 -12.15 -74.38
CA MET A 579 45.81 -13.13 -73.46
C MET A 579 45.89 -12.66 -72.01
N ASN A 580 47.03 -12.12 -71.57
CA ASN A 580 47.19 -11.59 -70.22
C ASN A 580 46.25 -10.38 -69.98
N LYS A 581 46.10 -9.48 -70.95
CA LYS A 581 45.13 -8.38 -70.88
C LYS A 581 43.68 -8.90 -70.76
N ARG A 582 43.26 -9.86 -71.58
CA ARG A 582 41.93 -10.50 -71.47
C ARG A 582 41.73 -11.24 -70.14
N LYS A 583 42.78 -11.87 -69.61
CA LYS A 583 42.74 -12.56 -68.32
C LYS A 583 42.49 -11.56 -67.18
N GLN A 584 43.15 -10.40 -67.20
CA GLN A 584 42.89 -9.33 -66.25
C GLN A 584 41.48 -8.72 -66.42
N GLU A 585 41.07 -8.40 -67.65
CA GLU A 585 39.71 -7.88 -67.92
C GLU A 585 38.60 -8.82 -67.46
N ASN A 586 38.81 -10.15 -67.51
CA ASN A 586 37.87 -11.13 -66.98
C ASN A 586 37.98 -11.29 -65.46
N MET A 587 39.17 -11.17 -64.87
CA MET A 587 39.35 -11.20 -63.41
C MET A 587 38.65 -10.02 -62.75
N ASN A 588 38.85 -8.80 -63.26
CA ASN A 588 38.19 -7.59 -62.76
C ASN A 588 36.65 -7.68 -62.87
N LYS A 589 36.13 -8.33 -63.93
CA LYS A 589 34.68 -8.58 -64.08
C LYS A 589 34.15 -9.63 -63.11
N LEU A 590 34.96 -10.64 -62.77
CA LEU A 590 34.61 -11.62 -61.75
C LEU A 590 34.60 -10.99 -60.36
N GLU A 591 35.61 -10.19 -60.01
CA GLU A 591 35.68 -9.45 -58.73
C GLU A 591 34.51 -8.47 -58.59
N GLN A 592 34.11 -7.77 -59.67
CA GLN A 592 32.90 -6.95 -59.69
C GLN A 592 31.59 -7.76 -59.53
N ALA A 593 31.51 -8.95 -60.13
CA ALA A 593 30.35 -9.82 -59.98
C ALA A 593 30.25 -10.41 -58.57
N GLU A 594 31.37 -10.85 -57.98
CA GLU A 594 31.44 -11.37 -56.61
C GLU A 594 31.16 -10.29 -55.57
N LYS A 595 31.67 -9.06 -55.76
CA LYS A 595 31.34 -7.91 -54.91
C LYS A 595 29.84 -7.62 -54.97
N LYS A 596 29.24 -7.58 -56.16
CA LYS A 596 27.80 -7.37 -56.33
C LYS A 596 26.93 -8.51 -55.80
N ILE A 597 27.41 -9.75 -55.84
CA ILE A 597 26.72 -10.91 -55.21
C ILE A 597 26.77 -10.79 -53.69
N LYS A 598 27.90 -10.35 -53.10
CA LYS A 598 27.97 -10.07 -51.65
C LYS A 598 27.04 -8.94 -51.23
N GLU A 599 27.03 -7.83 -51.98
CA GLU A 599 26.13 -6.69 -51.74
C GLU A 599 24.66 -7.15 -51.73
N LEU A 600 24.23 -7.91 -52.75
CA LEU A 600 22.87 -8.48 -52.84
C LEU A 600 22.54 -9.52 -51.74
N LEU A 601 23.55 -10.25 -51.22
CA LEU A 601 23.35 -11.16 -50.09
C LEU A 601 23.16 -10.38 -48.77
N THR A 602 23.96 -9.34 -48.52
CA THR A 602 23.78 -8.48 -47.34
C THR A 602 22.48 -7.66 -47.38
N GLU A 603 22.05 -7.25 -48.58
CA GLU A 603 20.73 -6.63 -48.80
C GLU A 603 19.60 -7.63 -48.54
N GLY A 604 19.77 -8.90 -48.95
CA GLY A 604 18.86 -10.00 -48.64
C GLY A 604 18.75 -10.31 -47.13
N ASP A 605 19.87 -10.37 -46.41
CA ASP A 605 19.88 -10.57 -44.95
C ASP A 605 19.25 -9.38 -44.20
N SER A 606 19.46 -8.15 -44.70
CA SER A 606 18.81 -6.93 -44.19
C SER A 606 17.28 -7.00 -44.34
N HIS A 607 16.78 -7.30 -45.55
CA HIS A 607 15.34 -7.47 -45.78
C HIS A 607 14.74 -8.67 -45.02
N GLN A 608 15.51 -9.73 -44.78
CA GLN A 608 15.08 -10.84 -43.93
C GLN A 608 14.89 -10.39 -42.47
N SER A 609 15.72 -9.48 -41.97
CA SER A 609 15.57 -8.84 -40.66
C SER A 609 14.34 -7.92 -40.62
N GLU A 610 14.13 -7.08 -41.64
CA GLU A 610 12.88 -6.28 -41.77
C GLU A 610 11.63 -7.15 -41.77
N ILE A 611 11.63 -8.27 -42.50
CA ILE A 611 10.50 -9.21 -42.56
C ILE A 611 10.22 -9.80 -41.17
N GLU A 612 11.24 -10.10 -40.37
CA GLU A 612 11.07 -10.63 -39.02
C GLU A 612 10.57 -9.55 -38.03
N ILE A 613 11.03 -8.30 -38.17
CA ILE A 613 10.49 -7.16 -37.43
C ILE A 613 9.01 -6.93 -37.78
N LEU A 614 8.66 -6.91 -39.07
CA LEU A 614 7.29 -6.75 -39.55
C LEU A 614 6.37 -7.91 -39.10
N ARG A 615 6.87 -9.16 -39.07
CA ARG A 615 6.15 -10.30 -38.48
C ARG A 615 5.83 -10.08 -37.01
N ASN A 616 6.82 -9.64 -36.22
CA ASN A 616 6.63 -9.37 -34.79
C ASN A 616 5.67 -8.20 -34.53
N GLN A 617 5.69 -7.17 -35.37
CA GLN A 617 4.71 -6.08 -35.36
C GLN A 617 3.29 -6.59 -35.72
N ILE A 618 3.15 -7.43 -36.75
CA ILE A 618 1.87 -8.04 -37.14
C ILE A 618 1.30 -8.93 -36.02
N VAL A 619 2.13 -9.71 -35.32
CA VAL A 619 1.71 -10.50 -34.15
C VAL A 619 1.26 -9.59 -33.01
N SER A 620 2.01 -8.52 -32.73
CA SER A 620 1.65 -7.55 -31.67
C SER A 620 0.33 -6.83 -31.96
N LEU A 621 0.15 -6.35 -33.21
CA LEU A 621 -1.08 -5.73 -33.67
C LEU A 621 -2.27 -6.70 -33.66
N ARG A 622 -2.05 -7.97 -34.01
CA ARG A 622 -3.07 -9.01 -33.93
C ARG A 622 -3.51 -9.26 -32.49
N ASN A 623 -2.57 -9.39 -31.56
CA ASN A 623 -2.87 -9.59 -30.14
C ASN A 623 -3.65 -8.39 -29.56
N ALA A 624 -3.24 -7.16 -29.90
CA ALA A 624 -3.96 -5.94 -29.51
C ALA A 624 -5.37 -5.88 -30.12
N ASN A 625 -5.56 -6.34 -31.35
CA ASN A 625 -6.87 -6.38 -32.00
C ASN A 625 -7.78 -7.47 -31.39
N GLU A 626 -7.24 -8.65 -31.07
CA GLU A 626 -8.00 -9.71 -30.38
C GLU A 626 -8.43 -9.27 -28.96
N GLU A 627 -7.61 -8.49 -28.25
CA GLU A 627 -7.97 -7.88 -26.96
C GLU A 627 -9.00 -6.74 -27.12
N ASN A 628 -8.90 -5.91 -28.16
CA ASN A 628 -9.93 -4.90 -28.48
C ASN A 628 -11.28 -5.55 -28.81
N VAL A 629 -11.30 -6.69 -29.51
CA VAL A 629 -12.54 -7.44 -29.79
C VAL A 629 -13.17 -7.98 -28.50
N ARG A 630 -12.36 -8.45 -27.52
CA ARG A 630 -12.87 -8.81 -26.19
C ARG A 630 -13.50 -7.61 -25.48
N ARG A 631 -12.79 -6.47 -25.43
CA ARG A 631 -13.30 -5.24 -24.82
C ARG A 631 -14.60 -4.74 -25.45
N ILE A 632 -14.73 -4.82 -26.78
CA ILE A 632 -15.99 -4.49 -27.47
C ILE A 632 -17.10 -5.46 -27.05
N THR A 633 -16.83 -6.77 -27.01
CA THR A 633 -17.80 -7.79 -26.57
C THR A 633 -18.25 -7.58 -25.11
N GLU A 634 -17.33 -7.17 -24.24
CA GLU A 634 -17.62 -6.86 -22.83
C GLU A 634 -18.41 -5.55 -22.67
N LEU A 635 -18.09 -4.51 -23.46
CA LEU A 635 -18.85 -3.26 -23.50
C LEU A 635 -20.27 -3.45 -24.06
N ASP A 636 -20.45 -4.27 -25.10
CA ASP A 636 -21.78 -4.65 -25.59
C ASP A 636 -22.58 -5.44 -24.54
N SER A 637 -21.90 -6.27 -23.74
CA SER A 637 -22.51 -7.00 -22.63
C SER A 637 -22.94 -6.06 -21.49
N GLN A 638 -22.11 -5.09 -21.13
CA GLN A 638 -22.45 -4.05 -20.15
C GLN A 638 -23.59 -3.14 -20.64
N LYS A 639 -23.58 -2.78 -21.94
CA LYS A 639 -24.65 -2.01 -22.58
C LYS A 639 -26.00 -2.74 -22.50
N LEU A 640 -26.03 -4.06 -22.73
CA LEU A 640 -27.24 -4.86 -22.59
C LEU A 640 -27.81 -4.83 -21.16
N VAL A 641 -26.95 -4.85 -20.14
CA VAL A 641 -27.36 -4.70 -18.72
C VAL A 641 -27.94 -3.31 -18.46
N PHE A 642 -27.32 -2.24 -18.95
CA PHE A 642 -27.86 -0.88 -18.82
C PHE A 642 -29.20 -0.68 -19.56
N GLU A 643 -29.39 -1.32 -20.72
CA GLU A 643 -30.66 -1.31 -21.45
C GLU A 643 -31.76 -2.08 -20.69
N GLN A 644 -31.42 -3.17 -19.99
CA GLN A 644 -32.33 -3.87 -19.08
C GLN A 644 -32.68 -3.01 -17.86
N GLU A 645 -31.69 -2.44 -17.15
CA GLU A 645 -31.93 -1.57 -16.00
C GLU A 645 -32.82 -0.36 -16.33
N ASN A 646 -32.63 0.27 -17.50
CA ASN A 646 -33.48 1.38 -17.92
C ASN A 646 -34.92 0.92 -18.22
N THR A 647 -35.08 -0.27 -18.83
CA THR A 647 -36.41 -0.86 -19.05
C THR A 647 -37.13 -1.12 -17.72
N GLU A 648 -36.43 -1.61 -16.69
CA GLU A 648 -37.00 -1.79 -15.35
C GLU A 648 -37.35 -0.46 -14.66
N LYS A 649 -36.54 0.59 -14.84
CA LYS A 649 -36.80 1.93 -14.29
C LYS A 649 -38.01 2.59 -14.98
N ASP A 650 -38.16 2.44 -16.28
CA ASP A 650 -39.35 2.90 -17.02
C ASP A 650 -40.61 2.12 -16.59
N GLN A 651 -40.50 0.81 -16.35
CA GLN A 651 -41.58 -0.01 -15.80
C GLN A 651 -42.03 0.51 -14.42
N GLN A 652 -41.08 0.82 -13.52
CA GLN A 652 -41.35 1.38 -12.19
C GLN A 652 -41.94 2.81 -12.23
N LEU A 653 -41.61 3.61 -13.25
CA LEU A 653 -42.22 4.92 -13.47
C LEU A 653 -43.69 4.79 -13.87
N ILE A 654 -44.03 3.84 -14.77
CA ILE A 654 -45.42 3.56 -15.16
C ILE A 654 -46.24 3.13 -13.93
N GLU A 655 -45.74 2.19 -13.12
CA GLU A 655 -46.42 1.77 -11.87
C GLU A 655 -46.63 2.92 -10.88
N ARG A 656 -45.68 3.87 -10.80
CA ARG A 656 -45.84 5.07 -9.96
C ARG A 656 -46.91 6.01 -10.50
N ASP A 657 -46.97 6.25 -11.80
CA ASP A 657 -47.95 7.14 -12.41
C ASP A 657 -49.38 6.57 -12.36
N GLU A 658 -49.55 5.25 -12.53
CA GLU A 658 -50.83 4.57 -12.30
C GLU A 658 -51.29 4.74 -10.84
N LYS A 659 -50.38 4.55 -9.88
CA LYS A 659 -50.67 4.71 -8.44
C LYS A 659 -50.95 6.17 -8.05
N ILE A 660 -50.34 7.14 -8.73
CA ILE A 660 -50.67 8.56 -8.59
C ILE A 660 -52.08 8.86 -9.12
N GLN A 661 -52.49 8.27 -10.25
CA GLN A 661 -53.85 8.40 -10.78
C GLN A 661 -54.90 7.78 -9.84
N GLU A 662 -54.64 6.62 -9.25
CA GLU A 662 -55.51 5.98 -8.25
C GLU A 662 -55.69 6.86 -7.00
N LEU A 663 -54.60 7.44 -6.49
CA LEU A 663 -54.64 8.37 -5.35
C LEU A 663 -55.39 9.67 -5.68
N GLN A 664 -55.24 10.21 -6.90
CA GLN A 664 -56.01 11.38 -7.35
C GLN A 664 -57.52 11.07 -7.47
N LEU A 665 -57.89 9.88 -7.97
CA LEU A 665 -59.27 9.43 -8.05
C LEU A 665 -59.88 9.31 -6.64
N THR A 666 -59.14 8.70 -5.71
CA THR A 666 -59.54 8.54 -4.30
C THR A 666 -59.70 9.88 -3.58
N LEU A 667 -58.79 10.83 -3.82
CA LEU A 667 -58.88 12.19 -3.28
C LEU A 667 -60.13 12.91 -3.79
N LYS A 668 -60.45 12.77 -5.09
CA LYS A 668 -61.65 13.38 -5.70
C LYS A 668 -62.93 12.81 -5.10
N GLN A 669 -63.04 11.48 -4.94
CA GLN A 669 -64.19 10.85 -4.28
C GLN A 669 -64.36 11.34 -2.83
N THR A 670 -63.26 11.54 -2.11
CA THR A 670 -63.23 12.07 -0.74
C THR A 670 -63.69 13.55 -0.67
N GLN A 671 -63.38 14.35 -1.68
CA GLN A 671 -63.88 15.72 -1.78
C GLN A 671 -65.39 15.77 -2.12
N GLU A 672 -65.88 14.85 -2.95
CA GLU A 672 -67.32 14.71 -3.27
C GLU A 672 -68.16 14.20 -2.08
N SER A 673 -67.64 13.30 -1.25
CA SER A 673 -68.31 12.91 0.00
C SER A 673 -68.28 14.06 1.03
N GLY A 674 -67.15 14.75 1.18
CA GLY A 674 -67.01 15.91 2.06
C GLY A 674 -67.87 17.12 1.68
N THR A 675 -68.28 17.28 0.42
CA THR A 675 -69.24 18.32 0.00
C THR A 675 -70.70 17.89 0.24
N LYS A 676 -71.04 16.60 0.12
CA LYS A 676 -72.34 16.06 0.53
C LYS A 676 -72.56 16.23 2.05
N LEU A 677 -71.56 15.90 2.87
CA LEU A 677 -71.62 16.05 4.34
C LEU A 677 -71.87 17.51 4.77
N ARG A 678 -71.18 18.48 4.15
CA ARG A 678 -71.37 19.92 4.44
C ARG A 678 -72.78 20.41 4.09
N LYS A 679 -73.42 19.88 3.05
CA LYS A 679 -74.83 20.19 2.72
C LYS A 679 -75.83 19.59 3.71
N ALA A 680 -75.52 18.45 4.33
CA ALA A 680 -76.34 17.88 5.41
C ALA A 680 -76.25 18.72 6.69
N LEU A 681 -75.03 19.07 7.12
CA LEU A 681 -74.78 19.89 8.30
C LEU A 681 -75.47 21.27 8.23
N HIS A 682 -75.49 21.92 7.06
CA HIS A 682 -76.15 23.22 6.90
C HIS A 682 -77.66 23.15 7.15
N LYS A 683 -78.34 22.11 6.67
CA LYS A 683 -79.79 21.91 6.94
C LYS A 683 -80.06 21.63 8.41
N MET A 684 -79.18 20.88 9.08
CA MET A 684 -79.33 20.56 10.50
C MET A 684 -79.13 21.80 11.39
N LYS A 685 -78.31 22.76 10.96
CA LYS A 685 -78.09 24.03 11.65
C LYS A 685 -79.32 24.93 11.64
N GLU A 686 -80.02 25.02 10.50
CA GLU A 686 -81.24 25.82 10.33
C GLU A 686 -82.40 25.35 11.23
N SER A 687 -82.48 24.06 11.54
CA SER A 687 -83.52 23.51 12.41
C SER A 687 -83.36 23.82 13.91
N MET A 688 -82.19 24.26 14.38
CA MET A 688 -81.95 24.48 15.82
C MET A 688 -82.00 25.96 16.26
N THR A 689 -81.86 26.91 15.33
CA THR A 689 -81.60 28.32 15.66
C THR A 689 -82.75 29.02 16.41
N ASN A 690 -83.99 28.54 16.29
CA ASN A 690 -85.18 29.19 16.85
C ASN A 690 -85.41 28.96 18.37
N ASN A 691 -84.59 28.15 19.05
CA ASN A 691 -84.82 27.80 20.47
C ASN A 691 -83.62 28.10 21.40
N GLU A 692 -82.56 28.71 20.86
CA GLU A 692 -81.27 28.89 21.55
C GLU A 692 -81.08 30.33 22.09
N GLN A 693 -81.86 31.28 21.57
CA GLN A 693 -81.66 32.72 21.81
C GLN A 693 -81.96 33.17 23.26
N THR A 694 -82.84 32.47 23.96
CA THR A 694 -83.17 32.74 25.38
C THR A 694 -82.16 32.16 26.35
N ARG A 695 -81.31 31.20 25.93
CA ARG A 695 -80.43 30.44 26.83
C ARG A 695 -79.01 31.01 26.94
N ASN A 696 -78.56 31.73 25.92
CA ASN A 696 -77.20 32.28 25.89
C ASN A 696 -76.97 33.48 26.82
N GLN A 697 -78.02 34.23 27.18
CA GLN A 697 -77.88 35.38 28.09
C GLN A 697 -77.54 34.98 29.53
N GLU A 698 -77.92 33.77 29.97
CA GLU A 698 -77.49 33.23 31.27
C GLU A 698 -76.11 32.56 31.23
N SER A 699 -75.66 32.06 30.08
CA SER A 699 -74.36 31.39 29.96
C SER A 699 -73.20 32.39 29.90
N GLU A 700 -73.33 33.49 29.15
CA GLU A 700 -72.30 34.55 29.08
C GLU A 700 -72.00 35.16 30.46
N ALA A 701 -73.03 35.39 31.28
CA ALA A 701 -72.88 35.93 32.63
C ALA A 701 -72.07 35.00 33.55
N ARG A 702 -72.27 33.68 33.44
CA ARG A 702 -71.49 32.68 34.20
C ARG A 702 -70.08 32.51 33.65
N LEU A 703 -69.90 32.61 32.32
CA LEU A 703 -68.61 32.44 31.68
C LEU A 703 -67.62 33.55 32.07
N ARG A 704 -68.08 34.80 32.22
CA ARG A 704 -67.23 35.91 32.70
C ARG A 704 -66.63 35.65 34.08
N ILE A 705 -67.47 35.31 35.06
CA ILE A 705 -67.04 35.10 36.45
C ILE A 705 -65.98 33.98 36.52
N VAL A 706 -66.19 32.88 35.81
CA VAL A 706 -65.22 31.77 35.74
C VAL A 706 -63.93 32.20 35.03
N THR A 707 -64.01 33.02 33.98
CA THR A 707 -62.83 33.52 33.25
C THR A 707 -61.98 34.43 34.14
N GLU A 708 -62.61 35.33 34.90
CA GLU A 708 -61.94 36.25 35.84
C GLU A 708 -61.24 35.48 36.98
N GLU A 709 -61.88 34.44 37.54
CA GLU A 709 -61.24 33.55 38.54
C GLU A 709 -60.03 32.78 37.98
N TYR A 710 -60.10 32.29 36.73
CA TYR A 710 -58.99 31.58 36.11
C TYR A 710 -57.83 32.51 35.74
N GLU A 711 -58.11 33.73 35.24
CA GLU A 711 -57.07 34.71 34.93
C GLU A 711 -56.34 35.19 36.19
N GLN A 712 -57.04 35.31 37.32
CA GLN A 712 -56.40 35.63 38.60
C GLN A 712 -55.50 34.48 39.10
N LYS A 713 -55.98 33.23 39.08
CA LYS A 713 -55.17 32.06 39.46
C LYS A 713 -53.94 31.88 38.58
N LEU A 714 -54.04 32.20 37.28
CA LEU A 714 -52.90 32.14 36.37
C LEU A 714 -51.81 33.15 36.76
N LYS A 715 -52.18 34.38 37.11
CA LYS A 715 -51.24 35.41 37.58
C LYS A 715 -50.61 35.08 38.94
N GLU A 716 -51.35 34.42 39.81
CA GLU A 716 -50.83 33.91 41.09
C GLU A 716 -49.79 32.79 40.85
N GLN A 717 -50.04 31.86 39.93
CA GLN A 717 -49.03 30.86 39.52
C GLN A 717 -47.82 31.48 38.80
N GLU A 718 -48.01 32.45 37.90
CA GLU A 718 -46.89 33.14 37.24
C GLU A 718 -45.99 33.88 38.25
N ALA A 719 -46.58 34.47 39.29
CA ALA A 719 -45.84 35.08 40.39
C ALA A 719 -45.06 34.03 41.21
N GLU A 720 -45.67 32.88 41.51
CA GLU A 720 -45.02 31.76 42.20
C GLU A 720 -43.86 31.17 41.39
N TYR A 721 -44.05 30.88 40.10
CA TYR A 721 -42.98 30.43 39.22
C TYR A 721 -41.86 31.48 39.07
N SER A 722 -42.20 32.78 39.00
CA SER A 722 -41.20 33.86 38.99
C SER A 722 -40.39 33.92 40.29
N ALA A 723 -41.02 33.68 41.44
CA ALA A 723 -40.34 33.62 42.73
C ALA A 723 -39.42 32.39 42.83
N ASN A 724 -39.91 31.21 42.43
CA ASN A 724 -39.13 29.97 42.43
C ASN A 724 -37.93 30.03 41.48
N LEU A 725 -38.10 30.57 40.27
CA LEU A 725 -36.98 30.79 39.34
C LEU A 725 -35.92 31.75 39.91
N LYS A 726 -36.33 32.83 40.60
CA LYS A 726 -35.40 33.73 41.30
C LYS A 726 -34.68 33.05 42.46
N SER A 727 -35.34 32.15 43.19
CA SER A 727 -34.72 31.36 44.25
C SER A 727 -33.66 30.41 43.69
N ILE A 728 -34.02 29.62 42.67
CA ILE A 728 -33.11 28.69 41.99
C ILE A 728 -31.91 29.43 41.38
N THR A 729 -32.14 30.57 40.73
CA THR A 729 -31.05 31.41 40.17
C THR A 729 -30.10 31.90 41.27
N LYS A 730 -30.64 32.30 42.43
CA LYS A 730 -29.82 32.75 43.56
C LYS A 730 -29.02 31.60 44.18
N GLU A 731 -29.61 30.41 44.29
CA GLU A 731 -28.95 29.23 44.83
C GLU A 731 -27.85 28.70 43.89
N MET A 732 -28.09 28.67 42.57
CA MET A 732 -27.05 28.37 41.58
C MET A 732 -25.88 29.38 41.67
N ASN A 733 -26.17 30.67 41.84
CA ASN A 733 -25.10 31.67 41.98
C ASN A 733 -24.27 31.43 43.25
N SER A 734 -24.87 31.16 44.41
CA SER A 734 -24.11 30.84 45.61
C SER A 734 -23.36 29.51 45.52
N GLN A 735 -23.87 28.51 44.80
CA GLN A 735 -23.12 27.28 44.50
C GLN A 735 -21.93 27.53 43.56
N MET A 736 -22.02 28.48 42.63
CA MET A 736 -20.89 28.91 41.80
C MET A 736 -19.86 29.69 42.63
N GLU A 737 -20.29 30.64 43.46
CA GLU A 737 -19.41 31.40 44.38
C GLU A 737 -18.65 30.46 45.33
N GLU A 738 -19.33 29.48 45.94
CA GLU A 738 -18.71 28.47 46.81
C GLU A 738 -17.68 27.61 46.05
N LYS A 739 -17.94 27.25 44.78
CA LYS A 739 -17.01 26.49 43.95
C LYS A 739 -15.81 27.32 43.49
N GLU A 740 -16.01 28.59 43.17
CA GLU A 740 -14.94 29.52 42.79
C GLU A 740 -14.04 29.83 43.99
N GLU A 741 -14.60 29.94 45.20
CA GLU A 741 -13.82 30.04 46.44
C GLU A 741 -13.06 28.74 46.73
N GLN A 742 -13.68 27.56 46.58
CA GLN A 742 -13.00 26.26 46.76
C GLN A 742 -11.84 26.08 45.77
N PHE A 743 -12.00 26.45 44.50
CA PHE A 743 -10.91 26.44 43.52
C PHE A 743 -9.80 27.43 43.89
N SER A 744 -10.17 28.64 44.34
CA SER A 744 -9.20 29.65 44.78
C SER A 744 -8.37 29.17 45.98
N GLN A 745 -9.00 28.52 46.96
CA GLN A 745 -8.31 27.93 48.11
C GLN A 745 -7.35 26.79 47.69
N GLN A 746 -7.78 25.88 46.80
CA GLN A 746 -6.92 24.81 46.28
C GLN A 746 -5.73 25.34 45.47
N PHE A 747 -5.94 26.38 44.66
CA PHE A 747 -4.88 27.03 43.90
C PHE A 747 -3.84 27.69 44.83
N GLN A 748 -4.31 28.36 45.89
CA GLN A 748 -3.43 28.98 46.88
C GLN A 748 -2.67 27.94 47.73
N GLU A 749 -3.25 26.78 48.03
CA GLU A 749 -2.52 25.65 48.60
C GLU A 749 -1.38 25.15 47.70
N LEU A 750 -1.62 25.04 46.39
CA LEU A 750 -0.59 24.61 45.43
C LEU A 750 0.56 25.62 45.35
N ILE A 751 0.26 26.92 45.36
CA ILE A 751 1.26 27.99 45.47
C ILE A 751 2.07 27.87 46.78
N ASN A 752 1.40 27.68 47.91
CA ASN A 752 2.07 27.52 49.21
C ASN A 752 2.95 26.27 49.27
N LYS A 753 2.51 25.14 48.70
CA LYS A 753 3.30 23.91 48.55
C LYS A 753 4.51 24.13 47.62
N SER A 754 4.38 24.94 46.57
CA SER A 754 5.49 25.34 45.71
C SER A 754 6.57 26.11 46.49
N TYR A 755 6.18 27.15 47.25
CA TYR A 755 7.11 27.91 48.08
C TYR A 755 7.76 27.09 49.20
N GLN A 756 7.04 26.14 49.81
CA GLN A 756 7.63 25.20 50.77
C GLN A 756 8.68 24.28 50.13
N ASN A 757 8.40 23.77 48.92
CA ASN A 757 9.38 22.97 48.17
C ASN A 757 10.61 23.79 47.77
N GLU A 758 10.42 25.03 47.30
CA GLU A 758 11.51 25.94 46.94
C GLU A 758 12.42 26.25 48.14
N ASN A 759 11.83 26.56 49.30
CA ASN A 759 12.58 26.79 50.53
C ASN A 759 13.29 25.52 51.02
N THR A 760 12.67 24.35 50.90
CA THR A 760 13.31 23.06 51.21
C THR A 760 14.48 22.77 50.27
N LEU A 761 14.42 23.19 49.01
CA LEU A 761 15.53 23.09 48.07
C LEU A 761 16.69 24.02 48.46
N LYS A 762 16.40 25.28 48.80
CA LYS A 762 17.39 26.26 49.29
C LYS A 762 18.07 25.77 50.58
N GLN A 763 17.30 25.21 51.52
CA GLN A 763 17.82 24.60 52.75
C GLN A 763 18.87 23.51 52.43
N LYS A 764 18.55 22.60 51.50
CA LYS A 764 19.45 21.51 51.07
C LYS A 764 20.69 22.01 50.32
N ILE A 765 20.58 23.09 49.55
CA ILE A 765 21.74 23.73 48.90
C ILE A 765 22.71 24.25 49.97
N ILE A 766 22.21 25.01 50.95
CA ILE A 766 23.02 25.55 52.06
C ILE A 766 23.68 24.43 52.88
N GLU A 767 22.94 23.34 53.19
CA GLU A 767 23.50 22.16 53.86
C GLU A 767 24.60 21.46 53.05
N THR A 768 24.52 21.51 51.71
CA THR A 768 25.53 20.92 50.81
C THR A 768 26.77 21.80 50.71
N GLU A 769 26.60 23.12 50.62
CA GLU A 769 27.69 24.11 50.64
C GLU A 769 28.46 24.08 51.97
N GLN A 770 27.76 23.95 53.11
CA GLN A 770 28.41 23.78 54.42
C GLN A 770 29.23 22.49 54.50
N ARG A 771 28.72 21.36 53.96
CA ARG A 771 29.49 20.10 53.89
C ARG A 771 30.73 20.22 53.00
N ALA A 772 30.65 20.95 51.90
CA ALA A 772 31.80 21.23 51.03
C ALA A 772 32.87 22.07 51.76
N SER A 773 32.46 23.13 52.47
CA SER A 773 33.36 23.98 53.25
C SER A 773 34.10 23.19 54.34
N ILE A 774 33.39 22.33 55.08
CA ILE A 774 33.99 21.48 56.12
C ILE A 774 34.98 20.46 55.52
N ALA A 775 34.68 19.93 54.33
CA ALA A 775 35.56 19.01 53.62
C ALA A 775 36.87 19.69 53.15
N GLU A 776 36.82 20.93 52.66
CA GLU A 776 38.04 21.68 52.31
C GLU A 776 38.91 22.02 53.53
N GLU A 777 38.29 22.35 54.66
CA GLU A 777 39.00 22.72 55.88
C GLU A 777 39.75 21.51 56.47
N GLN A 778 39.09 20.34 56.54
CA GLN A 778 39.72 19.07 56.95
C GLN A 778 40.83 18.58 56.00
N LEU A 779 40.85 19.06 54.76
CA LEU A 779 41.86 18.69 53.76
C LEU A 779 43.12 19.57 53.86
N LYS A 780 42.98 20.82 54.32
CA LYS A 780 44.11 21.72 54.63
C LYS A 780 44.80 21.34 55.94
N GLU A 781 44.05 20.99 56.98
CA GLU A 781 44.61 20.65 58.31
C GLU A 781 45.51 19.40 58.27
N LYS A 782 45.28 18.47 57.34
CA LYS A 782 46.05 17.23 57.19
C LYS A 782 47.37 17.35 56.40
N GLN A 783 47.77 18.55 55.96
CA GLN A 783 49.01 18.74 55.19
C GLN A 783 50.20 19.23 56.02
N THR A 784 50.07 19.36 57.34
CA THR A 784 51.09 20.00 58.20
C THR A 784 51.50 19.25 59.48
N ASP A 785 51.18 17.95 59.61
CA ASP A 785 51.72 17.10 60.71
C ASP A 785 52.88 16.21 60.22
N PRO A 786 54.13 16.44 60.67
CA PRO A 786 55.29 15.63 60.27
C PRO A 786 55.23 14.16 60.72
N ASN A 787 54.47 13.82 61.76
CA ASN A 787 54.47 12.46 62.32
C ASN A 787 53.83 11.44 61.37
N LEU A 788 52.83 11.86 60.60
CA LEU A 788 52.09 10.98 59.69
C LEU A 788 52.97 10.45 58.53
N ILE A 789 53.98 11.22 58.11
CA ILE A 789 54.93 10.81 57.08
C ILE A 789 55.80 9.65 57.60
N GLN A 790 56.30 9.76 58.83
CA GLN A 790 57.14 8.72 59.43
C GLN A 790 56.34 7.46 59.78
N GLU A 791 55.04 7.58 60.06
CA GLU A 791 54.17 6.41 60.24
C GLU A 791 53.87 5.69 58.91
N LEU A 792 53.69 6.41 57.80
CA LEU A 792 53.54 5.83 56.47
C LEU A 792 54.80 5.09 56.00
N GLU A 793 56.01 5.63 56.24
CA GLU A 793 57.26 4.94 55.93
C GLU A 793 57.41 3.63 56.71
N ASN A 794 56.98 3.60 57.99
CA ASN A 794 56.97 2.37 58.79
C ASN A 794 55.93 1.37 58.28
N GLN A 795 54.75 1.80 57.86
CA GLN A 795 53.72 0.93 57.29
C GLN A 795 54.15 0.30 55.95
N ILE A 796 54.86 1.04 55.09
CA ILE A 796 55.39 0.53 53.81
C ILE A 796 56.39 -0.62 54.04
N ASN A 797 57.36 -0.44 54.95
CA ASN A 797 58.32 -1.49 55.30
C ASN A 797 57.64 -2.74 55.89
N ASN A 798 56.58 -2.55 56.69
CA ASN A 798 55.82 -3.65 57.30
C ASN A 798 55.02 -4.43 56.22
N LEU A 799 54.41 -3.73 55.26
CA LEU A 799 53.69 -4.35 54.13
C LEU A 799 54.62 -5.12 53.17
N GLN A 800 55.85 -4.64 52.93
CA GLN A 800 56.85 -5.39 52.16
C GLN A 800 57.24 -6.70 52.87
N THR A 801 57.41 -6.66 54.20
CA THR A 801 57.70 -7.85 55.03
C THR A 801 56.53 -8.85 55.05
N GLN A 802 55.29 -8.37 54.95
CA GLN A 802 54.09 -9.20 54.86
C GLN A 802 53.91 -9.85 53.47
N LEU A 803 54.41 -9.23 52.40
CA LEU A 803 54.36 -9.81 51.05
C LEU A 803 55.30 -11.01 50.89
N GLU A 804 56.53 -10.95 51.42
CA GLU A 804 57.48 -12.06 51.35
C GLU A 804 57.05 -13.30 52.15
N SER A 805 56.26 -13.09 53.22
CA SER A 805 55.78 -14.17 54.10
C SER A 805 54.48 -14.84 53.62
N PHE A 806 53.67 -14.18 52.78
CA PHE A 806 52.40 -14.73 52.31
C PHE A 806 52.48 -15.80 51.21
N ASN A 807 53.66 -16.01 50.61
CA ASN A 807 53.85 -17.01 49.55
C ASN A 807 53.99 -18.46 50.08
N ASN A 808 53.43 -18.75 51.27
CA ASN A 808 53.52 -20.04 51.93
C ASN A 808 52.26 -20.38 52.75
N ARG A 809 51.62 -21.50 52.36
CA ARG A 809 50.58 -22.29 53.06
C ARG A 809 49.11 -21.95 52.80
N GLN A 810 48.37 -23.03 52.55
CA GLN A 810 46.92 -23.10 52.38
C GLN A 810 46.20 -23.22 53.75
N ASN A 811 44.86 -23.31 53.66
CA ASN A 811 43.97 -24.26 54.36
C ASN A 811 43.05 -23.81 55.52
N ILE A 812 41.75 -23.77 55.18
CA ILE A 812 40.52 -24.08 55.95
C ILE A 812 40.06 -23.07 57.07
N PRO A 813 38.81 -23.15 57.63
CA PRO A 813 37.93 -21.98 57.79
C PRO A 813 37.44 -21.78 59.25
N ILE A 814 36.29 -21.09 59.50
CA ILE A 814 35.18 -21.45 60.45
C ILE A 814 34.32 -20.23 60.96
N GLN A 815 32.98 -20.39 60.96
CA GLN A 815 31.88 -19.81 61.81
C GLN A 815 31.76 -18.29 62.04
N THR A 816 30.60 -17.59 61.92
CA THR A 816 29.18 -17.67 62.42
C THR A 816 28.89 -17.08 63.82
N SER A 817 28.00 -16.08 63.86
CA SER A 817 27.01 -15.75 64.91
C SER A 817 26.05 -14.71 64.29
N ASP A 818 24.73 -14.86 64.31
CA ASP A 818 23.76 -14.88 65.42
C ASP A 818 23.56 -13.53 66.12
N HIS A 819 22.36 -12.93 65.92
CA HIS A 819 21.46 -12.51 67.01
C HIS A 819 20.04 -12.23 66.48
N ALA A 820 19.03 -12.33 67.34
CA ALA A 820 17.60 -12.24 66.98
C ALA A 820 16.79 -11.47 68.04
N ILE A 821 15.58 -11.03 67.67
CA ILE A 821 14.38 -10.64 68.47
C ILE A 821 13.31 -10.31 67.39
N GLN A 822 12.21 -11.04 67.15
CA GLN A 822 11.07 -11.51 67.98
C GLN A 822 10.11 -10.43 68.53
N THR A 823 8.95 -10.26 67.85
CA THR A 823 7.56 -10.44 68.35
C THR A 823 6.60 -9.95 67.23
N ASN A 824 5.64 -10.74 66.73
CA ASN A 824 4.32 -11.11 67.29
C ASN A 824 3.36 -9.91 67.45
N THR A 825 2.11 -9.89 66.97
CA THR A 825 1.32 -10.70 65.99
C THR A 825 0.20 -9.75 65.42
N GLU A 826 -0.95 -10.06 64.78
CA GLU A 826 -1.80 -11.26 64.54
C GLU A 826 -2.76 -11.02 63.33
N ASP A 827 -3.47 -12.07 62.88
CA ASP A 827 -4.76 -12.12 62.14
C ASP A 827 -5.29 -10.93 61.27
N SER A 828 -5.50 -11.19 59.95
CA SER A 828 -6.85 -11.45 59.37
C SER A 828 -6.99 -11.20 57.85
N LYS A 829 -7.03 -12.31 57.08
CA LYS A 829 -7.83 -12.59 55.85
C LYS A 829 -8.11 -11.50 54.79
N LEU A 830 -7.55 -11.75 53.58
CA LEU A 830 -8.22 -11.75 52.26
C LEU A 830 -9.24 -10.62 51.92
N ASN A 831 -8.88 -9.69 51.02
CA ASN A 831 -9.06 -9.89 49.57
C ASN A 831 -8.58 -8.69 48.67
N SER A 832 -8.58 -8.94 47.36
CA SER A 832 -8.55 -7.96 46.24
C SER A 832 -7.39 -6.95 46.19
N SER A 833 -6.25 -7.36 45.63
CA SER A 833 -5.20 -6.45 45.14
C SER A 833 -5.63 -5.74 43.86
N ARG A 834 -5.58 -4.40 43.81
CA ARG A 834 -5.70 -3.62 42.56
C ARG A 834 -4.62 -2.54 42.50
N THR A 835 -3.69 -2.71 41.55
CA THR A 835 -2.79 -1.70 40.96
C THR A 835 -2.27 -0.57 41.87
N ASN A 836 -1.00 -0.63 42.26
CA ASN A 836 0.00 0.40 41.97
C ASN A 836 1.40 -0.08 42.41
N ALA A 837 2.32 -0.19 41.46
CA ALA A 837 3.75 -0.39 41.74
C ALA A 837 4.46 0.94 41.53
N ASN A 838 4.99 1.52 42.61
CA ASN A 838 5.90 2.68 42.54
C ASN A 838 7.35 2.18 42.53
N ASP A 839 8.18 2.82 41.72
CA ASP A 839 9.62 2.57 41.69
C ASP A 839 10.32 3.03 42.98
N THR A 840 11.07 2.14 43.61
CA THR A 840 12.18 2.48 44.51
C THR A 840 13.30 1.45 44.38
N LEU A 841 14.07 1.52 43.29
CA LEU A 841 15.17 0.59 43.02
C LEU A 841 16.52 1.29 43.25
N HIS A 842 17.13 1.05 44.42
CA HIS A 842 18.44 1.59 44.76
C HIS A 842 19.50 0.51 44.95
N SER A 843 20.47 0.54 44.02
CA SER A 843 21.88 0.17 44.21
C SER A 843 22.22 -1.02 45.13
N HIS A 844 22.51 -2.16 44.51
CA HIS A 844 23.78 -2.86 44.77
C HIS A 844 24.49 -3.05 43.43
N ILE A 845 25.59 -2.33 43.23
CA ILE A 845 26.44 -2.49 42.05
C ILE A 845 27.41 -3.64 42.34
N VAL A 846 27.07 -4.80 41.80
CA VAL A 846 28.07 -5.82 41.44
C VAL A 846 28.29 -5.67 39.94
N GLU A 847 29.55 -5.60 39.51
CA GLU A 847 29.91 -5.36 38.11
C GLU A 847 29.39 -6.52 37.24
N SER A 848 28.31 -6.28 36.49
CA SER A 848 27.73 -7.29 35.61
C SER A 848 28.67 -7.53 34.43
N THR A 849 29.19 -8.75 34.33
CA THR A 849 30.05 -9.13 33.20
C THR A 849 29.30 -8.97 31.87
N GLU A 850 30.02 -8.73 30.77
CA GLU A 850 29.42 -8.64 29.43
C GLU A 850 28.58 -9.88 29.09
N LEU A 851 28.97 -11.05 29.62
CA LEU A 851 28.24 -12.30 29.50
C LEU A 851 26.83 -12.22 30.13
N ASP A 852 26.67 -11.54 31.26
CA ASP A 852 25.39 -11.41 31.96
C ASP A 852 24.50 -10.33 31.32
N TYR A 853 25.10 -9.30 30.74
CA TYR A 853 24.39 -8.37 29.84
C TYR A 853 23.87 -9.10 28.59
N LEU A 854 24.69 -9.97 27.98
CA LEU A 854 24.29 -10.78 26.83
C LEU A 854 23.16 -11.75 27.18
N LYS A 855 23.26 -12.47 28.32
CA LYS A 855 22.19 -13.32 28.85
C LYS A 855 20.88 -12.54 29.04
N ARG A 856 20.93 -11.34 29.64
CA ARG A 856 19.75 -10.48 29.82
C ARG A 856 19.11 -10.10 28.48
N THR A 857 19.93 -9.70 27.50
CA THR A 857 19.45 -9.30 26.16
C THR A 857 18.79 -10.48 25.42
N ILE A 858 19.42 -11.66 25.46
CA ILE A 858 18.87 -12.88 24.85
C ILE A 858 17.60 -13.34 25.56
N LEU A 859 17.55 -13.28 26.90
CA LEU A 859 16.35 -13.64 27.67
C LEU A 859 15.19 -12.66 27.41
N ALA A 860 15.48 -11.35 27.30
CA ALA A 860 14.48 -10.33 26.97
C ALA A 860 13.90 -10.51 25.55
N TYR A 861 14.73 -10.94 24.60
CA TYR A 861 14.29 -11.34 23.27
C TYR A 861 13.42 -12.61 23.30
N MET A 862 13.91 -13.70 23.92
CA MET A 862 13.19 -14.99 23.96
C MET A 862 11.88 -14.95 24.75
N THR A 863 11.75 -14.05 25.72
CA THR A 863 10.50 -13.85 26.49
C THR A 863 9.59 -12.78 25.89
N GLY A 864 10.02 -12.09 24.82
CA GLY A 864 9.27 -10.99 24.21
C GLY A 864 9.06 -9.76 25.11
N THR A 865 9.84 -9.64 26.20
CA THR A 865 9.60 -8.63 27.25
C THR A 865 10.15 -7.25 26.92
N ASP A 866 11.12 -7.12 26.00
CA ASP A 866 11.54 -5.84 25.44
C ASP A 866 11.26 -5.75 23.94
N ARG A 867 10.34 -4.84 23.57
CA ARG A 867 10.03 -4.50 22.18
C ARG A 867 11.23 -3.90 21.44
N MET A 868 12.09 -3.11 22.08
CA MET A 868 13.23 -2.46 21.42
C MET A 868 14.30 -3.49 21.04
N THR A 869 14.59 -4.47 21.91
CA THR A 869 15.46 -5.61 21.60
C THR A 869 14.85 -6.51 20.53
N MET A 870 13.54 -6.82 20.58
CA MET A 870 12.88 -7.55 19.48
C MET A 870 13.00 -6.81 18.14
N ILE A 871 12.70 -5.51 18.09
CA ILE A 871 12.82 -4.71 16.87
C ILE A 871 14.27 -4.73 16.35
N LYS A 872 15.28 -4.58 17.21
CA LYS A 872 16.69 -4.64 16.82
C LYS A 872 17.08 -6.01 16.22
N VAL A 873 16.63 -7.11 16.82
CA VAL A 873 16.91 -8.46 16.29
C VAL A 873 16.16 -8.73 14.98
N ILE A 874 14.90 -8.31 14.87
CA ILE A 874 14.12 -8.42 13.63
C ILE A 874 14.77 -7.58 12.52
N CYS A 875 15.16 -6.33 12.79
CA CYS A 875 15.88 -5.48 11.84
C CYS A 875 17.29 -5.98 11.49
N ALA A 876 17.90 -6.83 12.31
CA ALA A 876 19.14 -7.54 11.96
C ALA A 876 18.85 -8.75 11.06
N LEU A 877 17.86 -9.58 11.40
CA LEU A 877 17.44 -10.73 10.59
C LEU A 877 16.93 -10.34 9.19
N LEU A 878 16.25 -9.19 9.08
CA LEU A 878 15.78 -8.64 7.81
C LEU A 878 16.89 -8.09 6.89
N ARG A 879 18.15 -8.01 7.35
CA ARG A 879 19.30 -7.58 6.51
C ARG A 879 19.98 -8.72 5.76
N TYR A 880 19.73 -9.97 6.14
CA TYR A 880 20.24 -11.15 5.46
C TYR A 880 19.34 -11.52 4.28
N SER A 881 19.92 -12.02 3.19
CA SER A 881 19.18 -12.66 2.09
C SER A 881 18.42 -13.91 2.57
N ASP A 882 17.41 -14.36 1.83
CA ASP A 882 16.63 -15.54 2.27
C ASP A 882 17.45 -16.84 2.25
N ASP A 883 18.46 -16.93 1.39
CA ASP A 883 19.45 -18.03 1.40
C ASP A 883 20.30 -18.01 2.68
N GLU A 884 20.78 -16.82 3.10
CA GLU A 884 21.49 -16.64 4.38
C GLU A 884 20.58 -16.92 5.57
N LYS A 885 19.30 -16.52 5.53
CA LYS A 885 18.32 -16.88 6.58
C LYS A 885 18.16 -18.40 6.66
N SER A 886 18.06 -19.11 5.54
CA SER A 886 17.98 -20.57 5.53
C SER A 886 19.25 -21.21 6.10
N LEU A 887 20.43 -20.73 5.71
CA LEU A 887 21.71 -21.17 6.25
C LEU A 887 21.82 -20.96 7.77
N ILE A 888 21.39 -19.81 8.29
CA ILE A 888 21.37 -19.53 9.73
C ILE A 888 20.40 -20.48 10.45
N ILE A 889 19.19 -20.67 9.91
CA ILE A 889 18.17 -21.55 10.49
C ILE A 889 18.65 -23.01 10.48
N ASP A 890 19.27 -23.49 9.40
CA ASP A 890 19.77 -24.85 9.31
C ASP A 890 21.03 -25.07 10.17
N HIS A 891 21.91 -24.07 10.29
CA HIS A 891 23.05 -24.13 11.21
C HIS A 891 22.59 -24.23 12.68
N GLU A 892 21.53 -23.50 13.05
CA GLU A 892 21.02 -23.53 14.42
C GLU A 892 20.21 -24.81 14.73
N LYS A 893 19.51 -25.39 13.73
CA LYS A 893 18.90 -26.74 13.85
C LYS A 893 19.92 -27.84 14.18
N HIS A 894 21.17 -27.70 13.72
CA HIS A 894 22.24 -28.68 13.95
C HIS A 894 23.05 -28.41 15.23
N ARG A 895 22.70 -27.37 16.01
CA ARG A 895 23.42 -26.99 17.22
C ARG A 895 22.88 -27.80 18.43
N PRO A 896 23.68 -28.66 19.08
CA PRO A 896 23.18 -29.48 20.19
C PRO A 896 22.86 -28.62 21.43
N ASN A 897 21.69 -28.88 22.03
CA ASN A 897 21.10 -28.19 23.18
C ASN A 897 21.96 -28.25 24.46
N SER A 898 23.03 -27.46 24.50
CA SER A 898 24.02 -27.41 25.58
C SER A 898 23.79 -26.23 26.55
N TRP A 899 23.10 -25.17 26.12
CA TRP A 899 22.97 -23.91 26.88
C TRP A 899 21.93 -23.95 28.02
N LEU A 900 21.11 -24.99 28.12
CA LEU A 900 20.07 -25.12 29.16
C LEU A 900 20.42 -26.09 30.32
N ASN A 901 21.55 -26.80 30.25
CA ASN A 901 21.91 -27.88 31.20
C ASN A 901 23.08 -27.52 32.14
N SER A 902 23.36 -26.23 32.36
CA SER A 902 24.46 -25.78 33.25
C SER A 902 24.11 -24.59 34.15
N SER A 903 23.13 -24.78 35.04
CA SER A 903 23.23 -24.24 36.41
C SER A 903 22.19 -24.89 37.34
N ARG A 904 22.62 -25.19 38.56
CA ARG A 904 21.79 -25.59 39.70
C ARG A 904 22.22 -24.76 40.91
#